data_AF-A0AAE6BTG3-F1
#
_entry.id   AF-A0AAE6BTG3-F1
#
_cell.length_a   1.000
_cell.length_b   1.000
_cell.length_c   1.000
_cell.angle_alpha   90.00
_cell.angle_beta   90.00
_cell.angle_gamma   90.00
#
_symmetry.space_group_name_H-M   'P 1'
#
loop_
_entity.id
_entity.type
_entity.pdbx_description
1 polymer ?
#
loop_
_entity_poly.entity_id
_entity_poly.type
_entity_poly.pdbx_seq_one_letter_code
_entity_poly.pdbx_strand_id
1 'polypeptide(L)'
;MIIHQSLHGYKNGHHKLASSLSLPIESENKMLLFSDWSEYDGGVDGDMSYLTCYPLGDSTHYVVAKTWYAQEAERPGSVWTHSLIIPIDDLGDEFNFAALECYFHRPDGSEYNYFLPLEISTKEEPIKDGSIQMSGEKDIIESAYYTLSLLSGKVIIPIIQPSRYYRTLLLSILQHLPLGILRNVTACSGWSSHKKNDSYSFNLIFCSGINSVFGLIKECEIPVAYSEQLHHISDSITQGSSTLPDLIRFFSDDIESDPNKLYSVIALVSALENAYNNASKELTYSDIVETITRCFPSSYEGSTLKKLFFGKNTALLFCEELDYYEILTTLKDKIFVNWESINFNQNASSYLLSSFENYTAICEQLSSEEVKINCKGNWLLEYASRHLPKEWITRLFTNNWNVFIRLATINHDILSGDYWMNLVDARINEILALVLTDESNIDLDWSKLTVSMISNNIAITMAQMKVLHNKNSNLVNLLMDNIDNGTITNNSHWITFVSNHPKETLTWLIGKNRLSNRTTDYLVTSFNANSYLVKSMGSGVWEAFYKSSNVFKSLRNYIFMFALARNWKDNLSLAMLKLSFVKIHNSLSKNNISENEWAALSPYLASLPFWQNWDNCKKLRVGVVETLISLGYSKDVLSDFTSSKNLNSMLVKIWEKKNK
;
A
#
# COMPACT_ATOMS: atom_id res chain seq x y z
N MET A 1 -0.53 -38.51 26.33
CA MET A 1 -1.56 -37.63 26.93
C MET A 1 -2.13 -38.31 28.17
N ILE A 2 -2.37 -37.57 29.25
CA ILE A 2 -3.05 -38.12 30.43
C ILE A 2 -4.56 -38.02 30.22
N ILE A 3 -5.27 -39.11 30.38
CA ILE A 3 -6.73 -39.12 30.45
C ILE A 3 -7.19 -39.71 31.79
N HIS A 4 -8.39 -39.32 32.22
CA HIS A 4 -8.99 -39.88 33.41
C HIS A 4 -9.96 -41.00 33.02
N GLN A 5 -10.27 -41.86 33.98
CA GLN A 5 -11.21 -42.96 33.84
C GLN A 5 -12.16 -43.06 35.04
N SER A 6 -13.35 -43.60 34.80
CA SER A 6 -14.38 -43.90 35.81
C SER A 6 -15.10 -45.19 35.47
N LEU A 7 -15.46 -45.97 36.49
CA LEU A 7 -16.28 -47.17 36.38
C LEU A 7 -17.66 -46.94 37.00
N HIS A 8 -18.71 -47.24 36.25
CA HIS A 8 -20.08 -47.35 36.71
C HIS A 8 -20.57 -48.80 36.62
N GLY A 9 -21.39 -49.20 37.60
CA GLY A 9 -21.98 -50.54 37.65
C GLY A 9 -22.92 -50.69 38.84
N TYR A 10 -23.23 -51.94 39.22
CA TYR A 10 -24.30 -52.23 40.16
C TYR A 10 -23.78 -52.57 41.55
N LYS A 11 -24.03 -51.67 42.51
CA LYS A 11 -23.85 -51.90 43.96
C LYS A 11 -25.02 -51.27 44.69
N ASN A 12 -26.04 -52.07 45.00
CA ASN A 12 -27.35 -51.60 45.50
C ASN A 12 -28.05 -50.60 44.56
N GLY A 13 -27.88 -50.79 43.25
CA GLY A 13 -28.32 -49.86 42.19
C GLY A 13 -27.16 -49.45 41.29
N HIS A 14 -27.46 -48.82 40.15
CA HIS A 14 -26.44 -48.30 39.24
C HIS A 14 -25.79 -47.06 39.84
N HIS A 15 -24.48 -47.11 40.10
CA HIS A 15 -23.71 -46.04 40.73
C HIS A 15 -22.28 -46.00 40.19
N LYS A 16 -21.59 -44.88 40.44
CA LYS A 16 -20.15 -44.78 40.27
C LYS A 16 -19.42 -45.60 41.33
N LEU A 17 -18.51 -46.47 40.90
CA LEU A 17 -17.79 -47.41 41.76
C LEU A 17 -16.33 -47.03 41.97
N ALA A 18 -15.70 -46.45 40.95
CA ALA A 18 -14.33 -45.97 40.98
C ALA A 18 -14.17 -44.81 40.00
N SER A 19 -13.30 -43.85 40.33
CA SER A 19 -12.92 -42.77 39.42
C SER A 19 -11.54 -42.25 39.79
N SER A 20 -10.78 -41.88 38.77
CA SER A 20 -9.47 -41.22 38.89
C SER A 20 -9.56 -39.69 38.90
N LEU A 21 -10.76 -39.15 38.70
CA LEU A 21 -11.04 -37.72 38.73
C LEU A 21 -12.26 -37.41 39.59
N SER A 22 -12.19 -36.34 40.37
CA SER A 22 -13.33 -35.80 41.09
C SER A 22 -14.00 -34.74 40.23
N LEU A 23 -15.26 -34.96 39.84
CA LEU A 23 -16.01 -34.05 38.99
C LEU A 23 -17.11 -33.30 39.79
N PRO A 24 -17.57 -32.14 39.30
CA PRO A 24 -18.76 -31.48 39.86
C PRO A 24 -20.00 -32.38 39.79
N ILE A 25 -20.94 -32.17 40.72
CA ILE A 25 -22.18 -32.98 40.84
C ILE A 25 -22.97 -33.03 39.53
N GLU A 26 -23.01 -31.93 38.76
CA GLU A 26 -23.68 -31.90 37.46
C GLU A 26 -23.06 -32.88 36.45
N SER A 27 -21.74 -32.89 36.33
CA SER A 27 -20.99 -33.81 35.48
C SER A 27 -21.16 -35.26 35.95
N GLU A 28 -21.13 -35.51 37.26
CA GLU A 28 -21.36 -36.83 37.85
C GLU A 28 -22.78 -37.36 37.55
N ASN A 29 -23.80 -36.51 37.68
CA ASN A 29 -25.18 -36.87 37.34
C ASN A 29 -25.34 -37.16 35.85
N LYS A 30 -24.67 -36.39 34.99
CA LYS A 30 -24.65 -36.65 33.55
C LYS A 30 -23.98 -38.00 33.24
N MET A 31 -22.82 -38.28 33.83
CA MET A 31 -22.16 -39.58 33.66
C MET A 31 -22.99 -40.74 34.17
N LEU A 32 -23.69 -40.58 35.29
CA LEU A 32 -24.60 -41.59 35.82
C LEU A 32 -25.74 -41.90 34.85
N LEU A 33 -26.33 -40.87 34.23
CA LEU A 33 -27.38 -41.03 33.23
C LEU A 33 -26.85 -41.74 31.97
N PHE A 34 -25.73 -41.28 31.41
CA PHE A 34 -25.18 -41.80 30.16
C PHE A 34 -24.46 -43.15 30.30
N SER A 35 -24.18 -43.61 31.52
CA SER A 35 -23.62 -44.93 31.80
C SER A 35 -24.67 -46.02 32.06
N ASP A 36 -25.95 -45.66 32.15
CA ASP A 36 -27.01 -46.66 32.35
C ASP A 36 -27.31 -47.40 31.03
N TRP A 37 -27.94 -48.57 31.15
CA TRP A 37 -28.17 -49.47 30.01
C TRP A 37 -29.05 -48.81 28.94
N SER A 38 -28.61 -48.80 27.68
CA SER A 38 -29.36 -48.25 26.53
C SER A 38 -30.49 -49.15 26.01
N GLU A 39 -30.78 -50.25 26.71
CA GLU A 39 -31.64 -51.35 26.26
C GLU A 39 -31.16 -52.03 24.96
N TYR A 40 -29.95 -51.70 24.50
CA TYR A 40 -29.35 -52.30 23.31
C TYR A 40 -29.21 -53.80 23.48
N ASP A 41 -29.74 -54.54 22.50
CA ASP A 41 -29.87 -55.99 22.44
C ASP A 41 -28.82 -56.66 21.53
N GLY A 42 -27.90 -55.87 20.99
CA GLY A 42 -26.71 -56.34 20.27
C GLY A 42 -26.74 -56.11 18.76
N GLY A 43 -25.59 -56.26 18.13
CA GLY A 43 -25.42 -56.20 16.68
C GLY A 43 -25.86 -57.50 16.00
N VAL A 44 -25.64 -57.60 14.68
CA VAL A 44 -25.90 -58.85 13.95
C VAL A 44 -25.03 -60.03 14.43
N ASP A 45 -23.94 -59.72 15.13
CA ASP A 45 -23.03 -60.66 15.79
C ASP A 45 -23.43 -61.01 17.23
N GLY A 46 -24.47 -60.37 17.78
CA GLY A 46 -24.93 -60.55 19.16
C GLY A 46 -24.04 -59.88 20.21
N ASP A 47 -23.03 -59.10 19.81
CA ASP A 47 -22.23 -58.29 20.73
C ASP A 47 -23.10 -57.15 21.29
N MET A 48 -23.39 -57.18 22.60
CA MET A 48 -24.20 -56.16 23.26
C MET A 48 -23.37 -54.95 23.74
N SER A 49 -22.09 -54.87 23.40
CA SER A 49 -21.25 -53.75 23.80
C SER A 49 -21.34 -52.56 22.86
N TYR A 50 -21.41 -51.35 23.42
CA TYR A 50 -21.59 -50.12 22.67
C TYR A 50 -20.79 -48.97 23.28
N LEU A 51 -20.57 -47.93 22.48
CA LEU A 51 -19.96 -46.68 22.89
C LEU A 51 -21.01 -45.59 23.10
N THR A 52 -20.77 -44.72 24.07
CA THR A 52 -21.53 -43.50 24.30
C THR A 52 -20.55 -42.35 24.46
N CYS A 53 -20.68 -41.32 23.64
CA CYS A 53 -19.76 -40.18 23.56
C CYS A 53 -20.52 -38.90 23.86
N TYR A 54 -20.02 -38.05 24.74
CA TYR A 54 -20.72 -36.82 25.16
C TYR A 54 -19.80 -35.84 25.91
N PRO A 55 -20.06 -34.52 25.80
CA PRO A 55 -19.37 -33.53 26.62
C PRO A 55 -19.91 -33.52 28.06
N LEU A 56 -19.07 -33.18 29.04
CA LEU A 56 -19.51 -32.89 30.40
C LEU A 56 -20.02 -31.45 30.55
N GLY A 57 -20.77 -31.18 31.62
CA GLY A 57 -21.33 -29.84 31.89
C GLY A 57 -20.28 -28.79 32.23
N ASP A 58 -19.04 -29.21 32.51
CA ASP A 58 -17.90 -28.34 32.80
C ASP A 58 -17.23 -27.71 31.57
N SER A 59 -17.70 -28.04 30.35
CA SER A 59 -17.18 -27.57 29.05
C SER A 59 -15.70 -27.89 28.75
N THR A 60 -15.01 -28.62 29.62
CA THR A 60 -13.56 -28.90 29.54
C THR A 60 -13.27 -30.38 29.33
N HIS A 61 -14.25 -31.26 29.63
CA HIS A 61 -14.09 -32.69 29.47
C HIS A 61 -15.07 -33.27 28.45
N TYR A 62 -14.55 -34.20 27.65
CA TYR A 62 -15.31 -35.05 26.75
C TYR A 62 -15.20 -36.50 27.19
N VAL A 63 -16.33 -37.22 27.22
CA VAL A 63 -16.36 -38.61 27.66
C VAL A 63 -16.59 -39.53 26.48
N VAL A 64 -15.77 -40.57 26.38
CA VAL A 64 -16.03 -41.76 25.55
C VAL A 64 -16.18 -42.94 26.50
N ALA A 65 -17.37 -43.52 26.56
CA ALA A 65 -17.68 -44.61 27.48
C ALA A 65 -18.04 -45.88 26.73
N LYS A 66 -17.49 -47.02 27.16
CA LYS A 66 -17.86 -48.35 26.67
C LYS A 66 -18.67 -49.08 27.70
N THR A 67 -19.81 -49.59 27.27
CA THR A 67 -20.75 -50.34 28.10
C THR A 67 -20.80 -51.79 27.66
N TRP A 68 -20.79 -52.71 28.63
CA TRP A 68 -20.99 -54.14 28.44
C TRP A 68 -22.17 -54.64 29.27
N TYR A 69 -22.91 -55.60 28.74
CA TYR A 69 -23.92 -56.31 29.52
C TYR A 69 -23.26 -57.16 30.63
N ALA A 70 -23.73 -57.02 31.87
CA ALA A 70 -23.23 -57.75 33.03
C ALA A 70 -24.03 -59.05 33.21
N GLN A 71 -23.71 -60.07 32.41
CA GLN A 71 -24.41 -61.37 32.42
C GLN A 71 -24.36 -62.09 33.78
N GLU A 72 -23.31 -61.83 34.57
CA GLU A 72 -23.07 -62.35 35.90
C GLU A 72 -23.96 -61.74 36.99
N ALA A 73 -24.62 -60.62 36.72
CA ALA A 73 -25.49 -59.97 37.69
C ALA A 73 -26.87 -60.65 37.74
N GLU A 74 -27.40 -60.84 38.95
CA GLU A 74 -28.72 -61.47 39.15
C GLU A 74 -29.88 -60.64 38.56
N ARG A 75 -29.69 -59.33 38.42
CA ARG A 75 -30.72 -58.39 37.92
C ARG A 75 -30.60 -58.24 36.40
N PRO A 76 -31.65 -58.55 35.61
CA PRO A 76 -31.68 -58.26 34.18
C PRO A 76 -31.49 -56.77 33.88
N GLY A 77 -30.79 -56.46 32.79
CA GLY A 77 -30.48 -55.09 32.38
C GLY A 77 -29.29 -54.46 33.13
N SER A 78 -28.55 -55.24 33.92
CA SER A 78 -27.34 -54.76 34.57
C SER A 78 -26.19 -54.63 33.56
N VAL A 79 -25.41 -53.57 33.70
CA VAL A 79 -24.29 -53.24 32.82
C VAL A 79 -23.06 -52.79 33.59
N TRP A 80 -21.90 -52.94 32.96
CA TRP A 80 -20.66 -52.28 33.35
C TRP A 80 -20.34 -51.19 32.34
N THR A 81 -20.01 -49.99 32.81
CA THR A 81 -19.58 -48.90 31.94
C THR A 81 -18.25 -48.36 32.40
N HIS A 82 -17.27 -48.45 31.51
CA HIS A 82 -15.98 -47.80 31.67
C HIS A 82 -15.97 -46.51 30.84
N SER A 83 -15.81 -45.37 31.52
CA SER A 83 -15.77 -44.05 30.90
C SER A 83 -14.34 -43.53 30.88
N LEU A 84 -13.85 -43.16 29.70
CA LEU A 84 -12.63 -42.39 29.51
C LEU A 84 -13.01 -40.91 29.44
N ILE A 85 -12.45 -40.11 30.36
CA ILE A 85 -12.71 -38.68 30.55
C ILE A 85 -11.50 -37.92 30.01
N ILE A 86 -11.70 -37.23 28.89
CA ILE A 86 -10.66 -36.62 28.07
C ILE A 86 -10.70 -35.10 28.28
N PRO A 87 -9.62 -34.47 28.77
CA PRO A 87 -9.48 -33.01 28.74
C PRO A 87 -9.45 -32.54 27.28
N ILE A 88 -10.52 -31.92 26.81
CA ILE A 88 -10.70 -31.61 25.38
C ILE A 88 -9.76 -30.48 24.91
N ASP A 89 -9.33 -29.62 25.84
CA ASP A 89 -8.39 -28.52 25.59
C ASP A 89 -6.95 -29.02 25.37
N ASP A 90 -6.63 -30.24 25.84
CA ASP A 90 -5.31 -30.86 25.72
C ASP A 90 -5.20 -31.79 24.49
N LEU A 91 -6.24 -31.83 23.64
CA LEU A 91 -6.24 -32.63 22.41
C LEU A 91 -5.32 -31.99 21.36
N GLY A 92 -4.08 -32.47 21.31
CA GLY A 92 -3.13 -32.16 20.24
C GLY A 92 -3.31 -33.04 19.00
N ASP A 93 -2.59 -32.69 17.93
CA ASP A 93 -2.65 -33.37 16.62
C ASP A 93 -2.30 -34.86 16.67
N GLU A 94 -1.55 -35.30 17.67
CA GLU A 94 -1.15 -36.72 17.80
C GLU A 94 -2.22 -37.61 18.48
N PHE A 95 -3.33 -37.06 18.97
CA PHE A 95 -4.38 -37.85 19.61
C PHE A 95 -5.26 -38.56 18.58
N ASN A 96 -5.47 -39.87 18.77
CA ASN A 96 -6.30 -40.69 17.91
C ASN A 96 -7.49 -41.32 18.67
N PHE A 97 -8.71 -40.87 18.38
CA PHE A 97 -9.94 -41.42 18.95
C PHE A 97 -10.08 -42.92 18.68
N ALA A 98 -9.63 -43.43 17.53
CA ALA A 98 -9.72 -44.85 17.20
C ALA A 98 -8.87 -45.74 18.14
N ALA A 99 -7.79 -45.20 18.71
CA ALA A 99 -6.94 -45.93 19.65
C ALA A 99 -7.63 -46.19 21.00
N LEU A 100 -8.65 -45.40 21.35
CA LEU A 100 -9.37 -45.53 22.63
C LEU A 100 -10.00 -46.91 22.84
N GLU A 101 -10.36 -47.61 21.75
CA GLU A 101 -10.92 -48.96 21.83
C GLU A 101 -10.01 -49.92 22.63
N CYS A 102 -8.68 -49.72 22.57
CA CYS A 102 -7.67 -50.54 23.26
C CYS A 102 -7.56 -50.25 24.76
N TYR A 103 -8.03 -49.09 25.21
CA TYR A 103 -7.95 -48.67 26.61
C TYR A 103 -9.18 -49.08 27.42
N PHE A 104 -10.24 -49.56 26.76
CA PHE A 104 -11.42 -50.04 27.45
C PHE A 104 -11.26 -51.47 27.98
N HIS A 105 -11.26 -51.59 29.30
CA HIS A 105 -11.23 -52.87 30.00
C HIS A 105 -12.55 -53.11 30.72
N ARG A 106 -13.17 -54.27 30.49
CA ARG A 106 -14.34 -54.73 31.25
C ARG A 106 -13.87 -55.20 32.63
N PRO A 107 -14.52 -54.80 33.73
CA PRO A 107 -14.12 -55.25 35.07
C PRO A 107 -14.28 -56.77 35.22
N ASP A 108 -13.35 -57.41 35.92
CA ASP A 108 -13.24 -58.86 36.07
C ASP A 108 -13.53 -59.37 37.51
N GLY A 109 -13.97 -58.51 38.42
CA GLY A 109 -14.31 -58.90 39.79
C GLY A 109 -14.05 -57.82 40.83
N SER A 110 -13.83 -58.23 42.09
CA SER A 110 -13.95 -57.40 43.30
C SER A 110 -12.93 -56.27 43.51
N GLU A 111 -11.93 -56.11 42.62
CA GLU A 111 -10.96 -55.02 42.69
C GLU A 111 -11.03 -54.13 41.45
N TYR A 112 -11.25 -52.82 41.66
CA TYR A 112 -11.43 -51.84 40.59
C TYR A 112 -10.14 -51.04 40.37
N ASN A 113 -9.41 -51.27 39.29
CA ASN A 113 -8.19 -50.50 38.97
C ASN A 113 -8.46 -49.21 38.15
N TYR A 114 -9.57 -48.51 38.46
CA TYR A 114 -10.00 -47.31 37.73
C TYR A 114 -9.74 -46.02 38.52
N PHE A 115 -9.00 -46.09 39.62
CA PHE A 115 -8.66 -44.93 40.48
C PHE A 115 -7.45 -44.14 40.00
N LEU A 116 -6.66 -44.69 39.09
CA LEU A 116 -5.48 -44.03 38.53
C LEU A 116 -5.80 -43.51 37.12
N PRO A 117 -5.28 -42.34 36.73
CA PRO A 117 -5.38 -41.89 35.34
C PRO A 117 -4.59 -42.81 34.41
N LEU A 118 -4.92 -42.77 33.12
CA LEU A 118 -4.23 -43.51 32.07
C LEU A 118 -3.31 -42.58 31.29
N GLU A 119 -2.12 -43.05 30.96
CA GLU A 119 -1.25 -42.40 29.98
C GLU A 119 -1.47 -43.06 28.63
N ILE A 120 -2.05 -42.31 27.69
CA ILE A 120 -2.24 -42.76 26.30
C ILE A 120 -1.02 -42.36 25.48
N SER A 121 -0.42 -43.34 24.83
CA SER A 121 0.65 -43.12 23.84
C SER A 121 0.03 -42.80 22.48
N THR A 122 0.46 -41.69 21.89
CA THR A 122 -0.03 -41.14 20.62
C THR A 122 0.45 -41.91 19.38
N LYS A 123 1.30 -42.92 19.55
CA LYS A 123 1.90 -43.74 18.47
C LYS A 123 1.44 -45.19 18.43
N GLU A 124 0.46 -45.58 19.25
CA GLU A 124 -0.07 -46.94 19.18
C GLU A 124 -0.87 -47.11 17.88
N GLU A 125 -0.31 -47.88 16.94
CA GLU A 125 -1.06 -48.29 15.75
C GLU A 125 -2.36 -48.97 16.20
N PRO A 126 -3.51 -48.63 15.61
CA PRO A 126 -4.73 -49.37 15.86
C PRO A 126 -4.46 -50.86 15.63
N ILE A 127 -4.98 -51.70 16.52
CA ILE A 127 -4.81 -53.15 16.46
C ILE A 127 -5.04 -53.63 15.02
N LYS A 128 -4.00 -54.20 14.38
CA LYS A 128 -4.02 -54.77 13.02
C LYS A 128 -4.99 -55.95 12.85
N ASP A 129 -5.66 -56.41 13.91
CA ASP A 129 -6.72 -57.41 13.81
C ASP A 129 -7.98 -56.80 13.19
N GLY A 130 -7.98 -56.89 11.86
CA GLY A 130 -9.10 -56.60 10.97
C GLY A 130 -9.39 -55.12 10.89
N SER A 131 -8.70 -54.40 10.00
CA SER A 131 -9.29 -53.22 9.38
C SER A 131 -10.66 -53.65 8.88
N ILE A 132 -11.72 -53.25 9.60
CA ILE A 132 -13.08 -53.47 9.14
C ILE A 132 -13.12 -52.73 7.82
N GLN A 133 -13.15 -53.47 6.71
CA GLN A 133 -13.32 -52.89 5.40
C GLN A 133 -14.67 -52.17 5.47
N MET A 134 -14.65 -50.84 5.59
CA MET A 134 -15.86 -50.04 5.67
C MET A 134 -16.47 -49.95 4.26
N SER A 135 -16.80 -51.11 3.68
CA SER A 135 -17.29 -51.24 2.32
C SER A 135 -18.79 -51.03 2.30
N GLY A 136 -19.25 -50.01 1.55
CA GLY A 136 -20.58 -50.03 0.96
C GLY A 136 -21.58 -48.95 1.38
N GLU A 137 -21.26 -48.02 2.29
CA GLU A 137 -22.24 -47.03 2.77
C GLU A 137 -21.64 -45.63 2.96
N LYS A 138 -20.92 -45.10 1.96
CA LYS A 138 -20.37 -43.73 2.00
C LYS A 138 -21.43 -42.68 2.33
N ASP A 139 -22.62 -42.83 1.73
CA ASP A 139 -23.76 -41.94 1.96
C ASP A 139 -24.16 -41.84 3.45
N ILE A 140 -24.02 -42.94 4.20
CA ILE A 140 -24.32 -42.96 5.64
C ILE A 140 -23.24 -42.20 6.42
N ILE A 141 -21.97 -42.40 6.08
CA ILE A 141 -20.85 -41.67 6.71
C ILE A 141 -21.01 -40.17 6.46
N GLU A 142 -21.32 -39.79 5.22
CA GLU A 142 -21.50 -38.39 4.81
C GLU A 142 -22.70 -37.76 5.51
N SER A 143 -23.83 -38.46 5.56
CA SER A 143 -25.04 -37.99 6.26
C SER A 143 -24.81 -37.83 7.77
N ALA A 144 -24.14 -38.80 8.40
CA ALA A 144 -23.79 -38.77 9.82
C ALA A 144 -22.84 -37.60 10.12
N TYR A 145 -21.76 -37.49 9.36
CA TYR A 145 -20.77 -36.43 9.53
C TYR A 145 -21.39 -35.05 9.30
N TYR A 146 -22.14 -34.87 8.21
CA TYR A 146 -22.81 -33.62 7.89
C TYR A 146 -23.74 -33.19 9.03
N THR A 147 -24.57 -34.10 9.54
CA THR A 147 -25.49 -33.77 10.63
C THR A 147 -24.76 -33.42 11.93
N LEU A 148 -23.69 -34.15 12.26
CA LEU A 148 -22.85 -33.80 13.41
C LEU A 148 -22.20 -32.42 13.22
N SER A 149 -21.76 -32.08 12.01
CA SER A 149 -21.15 -30.78 11.73
C SER A 149 -22.11 -29.62 11.95
N LEU A 150 -23.39 -29.78 11.62
CA LEU A 150 -24.42 -28.73 11.75
C LEU A 150 -24.84 -28.45 13.20
N LEU A 151 -24.45 -29.31 14.15
CA LEU A 151 -24.89 -29.25 15.56
C LEU A 151 -26.42 -29.14 15.75
N SER A 152 -27.18 -29.50 14.71
CA SER A 152 -28.63 -29.40 14.68
C SER A 152 -29.23 -30.67 14.08
N GLY A 153 -30.35 -31.08 14.65
CA GLY A 153 -30.99 -32.33 14.28
C GLY A 153 -30.40 -33.55 14.98
N LYS A 154 -30.97 -34.70 14.62
CA LYS A 154 -30.66 -36.00 15.16
C LYS A 154 -30.65 -36.98 14.01
N VAL A 155 -29.59 -37.77 13.87
CA VAL A 155 -29.51 -38.88 12.91
C VAL A 155 -29.65 -40.20 13.65
N ILE A 156 -30.47 -41.08 13.09
CA ILE A 156 -30.66 -42.46 13.56
C ILE A 156 -30.31 -43.38 12.40
N ILE A 157 -29.30 -44.22 12.61
CA ILE A 157 -28.82 -45.19 11.62
C ILE A 157 -29.21 -46.59 12.09
N PRO A 158 -29.88 -47.41 11.25
CA PRO A 158 -30.21 -48.78 11.61
C PRO A 158 -28.94 -49.64 11.68
N ILE A 159 -28.88 -50.51 12.69
CA ILE A 159 -27.77 -51.45 12.88
C ILE A 159 -27.99 -52.67 11.98
N ILE A 160 -27.14 -52.81 10.96
CA ILE A 160 -27.09 -53.95 10.03
C ILE A 160 -25.72 -54.63 9.99
N GLN A 161 -24.71 -54.04 10.65
CA GLN A 161 -23.34 -54.55 10.77
C GLN A 161 -23.03 -55.01 12.21
N PRO A 162 -21.93 -55.78 12.43
CA PRO A 162 -21.46 -56.15 13.77
C PRO A 162 -21.24 -54.94 14.67
N SER A 163 -21.43 -55.06 15.99
CA SER A 163 -21.34 -53.89 16.90
C SER A 163 -19.97 -53.20 16.86
N ARG A 164 -18.89 -53.97 16.64
CA ARG A 164 -17.54 -53.42 16.45
C ARG A 164 -17.45 -52.43 15.28
N TYR A 165 -18.21 -52.62 14.21
CA TYR A 165 -18.26 -51.71 13.05
C TYR A 165 -18.69 -50.30 13.49
N TYR A 166 -19.82 -50.19 14.21
CA TYR A 166 -20.37 -48.90 14.61
C TYR A 166 -19.57 -48.21 15.71
N ARG A 167 -18.95 -48.99 16.62
CA ARG A 167 -17.97 -48.44 17.58
C ARG A 167 -16.78 -47.80 16.86
N THR A 168 -16.21 -48.52 15.90
CA THR A 168 -15.07 -48.04 15.10
C THR A 168 -15.46 -46.82 14.26
N LEU A 169 -16.59 -46.88 13.55
CA LEU A 169 -17.10 -45.77 12.75
C LEU A 169 -17.30 -44.51 13.59
N LEU A 170 -17.91 -44.64 14.77
CA LEU A 170 -18.14 -43.51 15.66
C LEU A 170 -16.82 -42.86 16.08
N LEU A 171 -15.83 -43.64 16.52
CA LEU A 171 -14.51 -43.11 16.88
C LEU A 171 -13.80 -42.45 15.70
N SER A 172 -13.89 -43.04 14.50
CA SER A 172 -13.34 -42.44 13.28
C SER A 172 -14.02 -41.12 12.93
N ILE A 173 -15.35 -41.02 13.04
CA ILE A 173 -16.07 -39.76 12.81
C ILE A 173 -15.63 -38.69 13.82
N LEU A 174 -15.50 -39.03 15.11
CA LEU A 174 -15.03 -38.09 16.14
C LEU A 174 -13.60 -37.60 15.87
N GLN A 175 -12.73 -38.46 15.34
CA GLN A 175 -11.37 -38.08 14.92
C GLN A 175 -11.37 -36.97 13.86
N HIS A 176 -12.33 -36.99 12.93
CA HIS A 176 -12.42 -36.06 11.82
C HIS A 176 -13.16 -34.75 12.16
N LEU A 177 -13.68 -34.59 13.37
CA LEU A 177 -14.39 -33.37 13.76
C LEU A 177 -13.46 -32.35 14.43
N PRO A 178 -13.56 -31.04 14.10
CA PRO A 178 -12.84 -29.99 14.82
C PRO A 178 -13.33 -29.89 16.27
N LEU A 179 -12.47 -29.38 17.18
CA LEU A 179 -12.74 -29.32 18.62
C LEU A 179 -14.02 -28.52 18.95
N GLY A 180 -14.26 -27.40 18.26
CA GLY A 180 -15.44 -26.58 18.52
C GLY A 180 -16.76 -27.29 18.21
N ILE A 181 -16.78 -28.17 17.21
CA ILE A 181 -17.93 -29.03 16.91
C ILE A 181 -17.98 -30.21 17.87
N LEU A 182 -16.84 -30.88 18.09
CA LEU A 182 -16.72 -32.05 18.99
C LEU A 182 -17.27 -31.77 20.40
N ARG A 183 -17.02 -30.56 20.95
CA ARG A 183 -17.55 -30.10 22.25
C ARG A 183 -19.06 -30.20 22.40
N ASN A 184 -19.79 -30.30 21.31
CA ASN A 184 -21.24 -30.32 21.29
C ASN A 184 -21.82 -31.67 20.83
N VAL A 185 -20.96 -32.62 20.45
CA VAL A 185 -21.39 -33.92 19.92
C VAL A 185 -21.73 -34.89 21.04
N THR A 186 -22.97 -35.35 21.04
CA THR A 186 -23.47 -36.45 21.86
C THR A 186 -23.88 -37.59 20.94
N ALA A 187 -23.27 -38.77 21.05
CA ALA A 187 -23.51 -39.89 20.14
C ALA A 187 -23.53 -41.25 20.87
N CYS A 188 -24.23 -42.24 20.30
CA CYS A 188 -24.30 -43.59 20.83
C CYS A 188 -24.26 -44.65 19.73
N SER A 189 -23.36 -45.64 19.85
CA SER A 189 -23.17 -46.71 18.85
C SER A 189 -24.08 -47.93 19.02
N GLY A 190 -24.97 -47.93 20.02
CA GLY A 190 -25.88 -49.04 20.29
C GLY A 190 -27.02 -48.62 21.20
N TRP A 191 -28.20 -48.44 20.61
CA TRP A 191 -29.41 -48.01 21.28
C TRP A 191 -30.59 -48.88 20.85
N SER A 192 -31.55 -49.12 21.75
CA SER A 192 -32.79 -49.82 21.40
C SER A 192 -33.87 -48.87 20.90
N SER A 193 -34.54 -49.24 19.81
CA SER A 193 -35.70 -48.50 19.29
C SER A 193 -36.85 -48.38 20.28
N HIS A 194 -36.90 -49.24 21.31
CA HIS A 194 -37.93 -49.26 22.34
C HIS A 194 -37.68 -48.26 23.48
N LYS A 195 -36.43 -47.79 23.65
CA LYS A 195 -36.05 -46.86 24.70
C LYS A 195 -36.32 -45.42 24.29
N LYS A 196 -37.14 -44.71 25.08
CA LYS A 196 -37.40 -43.28 24.86
C LYS A 196 -36.10 -42.48 24.97
N ASN A 197 -35.89 -41.60 24.01
CA ASN A 197 -34.66 -40.81 23.91
C ASN A 197 -34.79 -39.40 24.51
N ASP A 198 -35.95 -39.00 25.02
CA ASP A 198 -36.22 -37.59 25.36
C ASP A 198 -35.32 -37.03 26.47
N SER A 199 -34.79 -37.90 27.33
CA SER A 199 -33.83 -37.54 28.39
C SER A 199 -32.39 -37.40 27.89
N TYR A 200 -32.09 -37.81 26.65
CA TYR A 200 -30.76 -37.85 26.06
C TYR A 200 -30.72 -37.02 24.78
N SER A 201 -29.99 -35.91 24.79
CA SER A 201 -29.83 -35.01 23.64
C SER A 201 -28.81 -35.53 22.62
N PHE A 202 -28.96 -36.78 22.16
CA PHE A 202 -28.07 -37.37 21.15
C PHE A 202 -28.25 -36.73 19.76
N ASN A 203 -27.14 -36.37 19.14
CA ASN A 203 -27.04 -35.95 17.75
C ASN A 203 -26.97 -37.14 16.78
N LEU A 204 -26.36 -38.25 17.20
CA LEU A 204 -26.19 -39.46 16.38
C LEU A 204 -26.47 -40.73 17.20
N ILE A 205 -27.35 -41.59 16.71
CA ILE A 205 -27.66 -42.89 17.33
C ILE A 205 -27.62 -44.01 16.30
N PHE A 206 -26.92 -45.09 16.62
CA PHE A 206 -27.03 -46.36 15.90
C PHE A 206 -28.02 -47.25 16.66
N CYS A 207 -29.07 -47.69 16.00
CA CYS A 207 -30.26 -48.25 16.65
C CYS A 207 -30.62 -49.66 16.16
N SER A 208 -30.86 -50.59 17.09
CA SER A 208 -31.33 -51.95 16.82
C SER A 208 -32.85 -52.09 16.90
N GLY A 209 -33.39 -53.15 16.30
CA GLY A 209 -34.83 -53.44 16.29
C GLY A 209 -35.66 -52.57 15.33
N ILE A 210 -35.02 -51.75 14.49
CA ILE A 210 -35.69 -51.03 13.40
C ILE A 210 -35.96 -52.02 12.25
N ASN A 211 -37.08 -52.72 12.32
CA ASN A 211 -37.63 -53.42 11.16
C ASN A 211 -38.15 -52.37 10.17
N SER A 212 -37.27 -51.86 9.29
CA SER A 212 -37.55 -51.15 8.02
C SER A 212 -38.62 -50.04 7.96
N VAL A 213 -39.23 -49.61 9.08
CA VAL A 213 -40.46 -48.79 9.09
C VAL A 213 -40.38 -47.57 10.01
N PHE A 214 -39.42 -47.48 10.94
CA PHE A 214 -39.02 -46.16 11.45
C PHE A 214 -38.18 -45.52 10.36
N GLY A 215 -38.84 -44.64 9.59
CA GLY A 215 -38.25 -43.97 8.44
C GLY A 215 -36.82 -43.55 8.75
N LEU A 216 -35.90 -43.91 7.85
CA LEU A 216 -34.69 -43.13 7.60
C LEU A 216 -35.03 -41.69 7.94
N ILE A 217 -34.44 -41.17 9.02
CA ILE A 217 -34.56 -39.75 9.31
C ILE A 217 -34.15 -39.07 8.02
N LYS A 218 -35.08 -38.25 7.49
CA LYS A 218 -34.98 -37.39 6.31
C LYS A 218 -33.57 -37.46 5.76
N GLU A 219 -33.38 -37.97 4.54
CA GLU A 219 -32.21 -37.62 3.74
C GLU A 219 -31.91 -36.17 4.05
N CYS A 220 -30.85 -35.94 4.85
CA CYS A 220 -30.43 -34.59 5.13
C CYS A 220 -30.01 -34.15 3.74
N GLU A 221 -30.76 -33.26 3.10
CA GLU A 221 -30.42 -32.82 1.75
C GLU A 221 -29.05 -32.16 1.87
N ILE A 222 -28.01 -32.94 1.56
CA ILE A 222 -26.63 -32.48 1.59
C ILE A 222 -26.56 -31.43 0.49
N PRO A 223 -26.22 -30.19 0.82
CA PRO A 223 -26.02 -29.17 -0.19
C PRO A 223 -24.99 -29.68 -1.18
N VAL A 224 -25.29 -29.56 -2.49
CA VAL A 224 -24.35 -29.93 -3.57
C VAL A 224 -22.99 -29.24 -3.37
N ALA A 225 -22.97 -28.07 -2.73
CA ALA A 225 -21.75 -27.35 -2.40
C ALA A 225 -20.78 -28.08 -1.43
N TYR A 226 -21.24 -29.09 -0.69
CA TYR A 226 -20.42 -29.84 0.28
C TYR A 226 -20.14 -31.29 -0.13
N SER A 227 -20.70 -31.76 -1.26
CA SER A 227 -20.63 -33.18 -1.63
C SER A 227 -19.19 -33.65 -1.84
N GLU A 228 -18.35 -32.84 -2.47
CA GLU A 228 -16.94 -33.20 -2.73
C GLU A 228 -16.14 -33.31 -1.43
N GLN A 229 -16.33 -32.36 -0.51
CA GLN A 229 -15.65 -32.36 0.79
C GLN A 229 -16.11 -33.54 1.66
N LEU A 230 -17.39 -33.88 1.60
CA LEU A 230 -17.95 -35.03 2.29
C LEU A 230 -17.45 -36.36 1.70
N HIS A 231 -17.35 -36.47 0.36
CA HIS A 231 -16.70 -37.61 -0.29
C HIS A 231 -15.23 -37.75 0.15
N HIS A 232 -14.50 -36.64 0.27
CA HIS A 232 -13.12 -36.66 0.75
C HIS A 232 -13.01 -37.17 2.20
N ILE A 233 -13.94 -36.76 3.07
CA ILE A 233 -14.03 -37.26 4.45
C ILE A 233 -14.39 -38.75 4.47
N SER A 234 -15.38 -39.18 3.69
CA SER A 234 -15.80 -40.58 3.67
C SER A 234 -14.71 -41.49 3.11
N ASP A 235 -13.96 -41.04 2.11
CA ASP A 235 -12.74 -41.70 1.62
C ASP A 235 -11.66 -41.77 2.70
N SER A 236 -11.40 -40.68 3.41
CA SER A 236 -10.44 -40.62 4.52
C SER A 236 -10.78 -41.63 5.63
N ILE A 237 -12.04 -41.69 6.06
CA ILE A 237 -12.54 -42.62 7.08
C ILE A 237 -12.46 -44.07 6.62
N THR A 238 -12.80 -44.36 5.36
CA THR A 238 -12.85 -45.74 4.84
C THR A 238 -11.48 -46.32 4.50
N GLN A 239 -10.53 -45.48 4.07
CA GLN A 239 -9.17 -45.90 3.70
C GLN A 239 -8.21 -45.97 4.89
N GLY A 240 -8.44 -45.17 5.95
CA GLY A 240 -7.73 -45.26 7.23
C GLY A 240 -6.28 -44.76 7.25
N SER A 241 -5.74 -44.29 6.12
CA SER A 241 -4.37 -43.76 5.99
C SER A 241 -4.35 -42.34 5.41
N SER A 242 -4.95 -41.38 6.11
CA SER A 242 -5.10 -40.00 5.66
C SER A 242 -4.62 -39.02 6.73
N THR A 243 -3.97 -37.94 6.31
CA THR A 243 -3.56 -36.79 7.14
C THR A 243 -4.68 -35.78 7.37
N LEU A 244 -5.83 -35.95 6.70
CA LEU A 244 -6.98 -35.06 6.79
C LEU A 244 -7.47 -34.79 8.23
N PRO A 245 -7.66 -35.80 9.11
CA PRO A 245 -8.12 -35.54 10.47
C PRO A 245 -7.14 -34.66 11.27
N ASP A 246 -5.83 -34.86 11.06
CA ASP A 246 -4.78 -34.08 11.72
C ASP A 246 -4.82 -32.63 11.23
N LEU A 247 -5.04 -32.41 9.93
CA LEU A 247 -5.20 -31.07 9.36
C LEU A 247 -6.48 -30.38 9.84
N ILE A 248 -7.59 -31.10 9.94
CA ILE A 248 -8.84 -30.57 10.53
C ILE A 248 -8.60 -30.17 11.99
N ARG A 249 -7.84 -30.97 12.75
CA ARG A 249 -7.49 -30.66 14.15
C ARG A 249 -6.59 -29.44 14.23
N PHE A 250 -5.58 -29.33 13.36
CA PHE A 250 -4.67 -28.19 13.29
C PHE A 250 -5.39 -26.87 13.01
N PHE A 251 -6.43 -26.88 12.17
CA PHE A 251 -7.27 -25.69 11.89
C PHE A 251 -8.49 -25.56 12.80
N SER A 252 -8.57 -26.33 13.88
CA SER A 252 -9.77 -26.36 14.73
C SER A 252 -10.13 -24.99 15.31
N ASP A 253 -9.15 -24.18 15.70
CA ASP A 253 -9.38 -22.83 16.23
C ASP A 253 -9.89 -21.86 15.16
N ASP A 254 -9.47 -22.04 13.90
CA ASP A 254 -9.95 -21.24 12.78
C ASP A 254 -11.39 -21.64 12.39
N ILE A 255 -11.69 -22.94 12.43
CA ILE A 255 -13.02 -23.50 12.11
C ILE A 255 -14.05 -23.18 13.19
N GLU A 256 -13.63 -23.20 14.46
CA GLU A 256 -14.49 -23.06 15.64
C GLU A 256 -15.61 -24.12 15.61
N SER A 257 -16.87 -23.69 15.68
CA SER A 257 -18.06 -24.54 15.56
C SER A 257 -18.87 -24.24 14.29
N ASP A 258 -18.26 -23.60 13.27
CA ASP A 258 -18.97 -23.18 12.05
C ASP A 258 -18.80 -24.22 10.91
N PRO A 259 -19.90 -24.85 10.45
CA PRO A 259 -19.85 -25.82 9.35
C PRO A 259 -19.30 -25.20 8.05
N ASN A 260 -19.62 -23.94 7.74
CA ASN A 260 -19.14 -23.30 6.52
C ASN A 260 -17.62 -23.16 6.53
N LYS A 261 -17.05 -22.80 7.69
CA LYS A 261 -15.59 -22.72 7.86
C LYS A 261 -14.96 -24.12 7.74
N LEU A 262 -15.57 -25.15 8.33
CA LEU A 262 -15.12 -26.53 8.22
C LEU A 262 -15.01 -26.99 6.77
N TYR A 263 -16.10 -26.90 6.00
CA TYR A 263 -16.10 -27.35 4.60
C TYR A 263 -15.18 -26.50 3.72
N SER A 264 -15.00 -25.21 4.04
CA SER A 264 -14.04 -24.37 3.33
C SER A 264 -12.59 -24.79 3.62
N VAL A 265 -12.27 -25.13 4.86
CA VAL A 265 -10.94 -25.64 5.21
C VAL A 265 -10.67 -26.98 4.52
N ILE A 266 -11.65 -27.90 4.52
CA ILE A 266 -11.50 -29.19 3.83
C ILE A 266 -11.26 -28.98 2.34
N ALA A 267 -12.03 -28.11 1.68
CA ALA A 267 -11.84 -27.78 0.27
C ALA A 267 -10.42 -27.25 -0.02
N LEU A 268 -9.93 -26.34 0.83
CA LEU A 268 -8.59 -25.76 0.69
C LEU A 268 -7.48 -26.79 0.96
N VAL A 269 -7.66 -27.68 1.93
CA VAL A 269 -6.73 -28.78 2.22
C VAL A 269 -6.68 -29.77 1.06
N SER A 270 -7.83 -30.18 0.53
CA SER A 270 -7.89 -31.06 -0.66
C SER A 270 -7.22 -30.40 -1.88
N ALA A 271 -7.42 -29.09 -2.09
CA ALA A 271 -6.72 -28.35 -3.14
C ALA A 271 -5.19 -28.36 -2.95
N LEU A 272 -4.73 -28.25 -1.70
CA LEU A 272 -3.31 -28.32 -1.35
C LEU A 272 -2.72 -29.71 -1.61
N GLU A 273 -3.40 -30.77 -1.17
CA GLU A 273 -2.98 -32.16 -1.41
C GLU A 273 -2.91 -32.48 -2.92
N ASN A 274 -3.91 -32.03 -3.68
CA ASN A 274 -3.92 -32.19 -5.15
C ASN A 274 -2.74 -31.45 -5.81
N ALA A 275 -2.44 -30.22 -5.36
CA ALA A 275 -1.33 -29.44 -5.87
C ALA A 275 0.03 -30.10 -5.57
N TYR A 276 0.21 -30.70 -4.39
CA TYR A 276 1.43 -31.45 -4.05
C TYR A 276 1.59 -32.74 -4.87
N ASN A 277 0.49 -33.43 -5.14
CA ASN A 277 0.50 -34.69 -5.90
C ASN A 277 0.59 -34.50 -7.42
N ASN A 278 0.71 -33.27 -7.92
CA ASN A 278 0.63 -32.92 -9.35
C ASN A 278 -0.63 -33.47 -10.04
N ALA A 279 -1.72 -33.67 -9.29
CA ALA A 279 -3.04 -33.87 -9.86
C ALA A 279 -3.48 -32.54 -10.52
N SER A 280 -4.33 -32.60 -11.54
CA SER A 280 -4.74 -31.43 -12.35
C SER A 280 -5.03 -30.19 -11.51
N LYS A 281 -4.39 -29.05 -11.85
CA LYS A 281 -4.65 -27.75 -11.22
C LYS A 281 -6.04 -27.26 -11.61
N GLU A 282 -7.05 -27.56 -10.80
CA GLU A 282 -8.41 -27.04 -11.01
C GLU A 282 -8.63 -25.66 -10.39
N LEU A 283 -7.90 -25.31 -9.31
CA LEU A 283 -8.06 -24.06 -8.57
C LEU A 283 -6.90 -23.09 -8.81
N THR A 284 -7.23 -21.83 -9.10
CA THR A 284 -6.25 -20.73 -9.18
C THR A 284 -6.02 -20.10 -7.81
N TYR A 285 -4.93 -19.36 -7.65
CA TYR A 285 -4.69 -18.63 -6.40
C TYR A 285 -5.78 -17.57 -6.11
N SER A 286 -6.40 -17.00 -7.14
CA SER A 286 -7.54 -16.10 -6.97
C SER A 286 -8.73 -16.81 -6.33
N ASP A 287 -9.03 -18.04 -6.74
CA ASP A 287 -10.14 -18.83 -6.18
C ASP A 287 -9.89 -19.18 -4.70
N ILE A 288 -8.63 -19.45 -4.35
CA ILE A 288 -8.19 -19.68 -2.96
C ILE A 288 -8.42 -18.42 -2.11
N VAL A 289 -7.95 -17.26 -2.58
CA VAL A 289 -8.10 -15.99 -1.85
C VAL A 289 -9.57 -15.58 -1.76
N GLU A 290 -10.38 -15.80 -2.81
CA GLU A 290 -11.83 -15.55 -2.77
C GLU A 290 -12.52 -16.44 -1.73
N THR A 291 -12.19 -17.74 -1.70
CA THR A 291 -12.74 -18.67 -0.71
C THR A 291 -12.40 -18.25 0.72
N ILE A 292 -11.14 -17.89 0.97
CA ILE A 292 -10.69 -17.41 2.29
C ILE A 292 -11.37 -16.10 2.66
N THR A 293 -11.46 -15.12 1.75
CA THR A 293 -12.05 -13.81 2.05
C THR A 293 -13.56 -13.86 2.26
N ARG A 294 -14.25 -14.80 1.60
CA ARG A 294 -15.69 -15.05 1.77
C ARG A 294 -16.00 -15.69 3.12
N CYS A 295 -15.21 -16.68 3.53
CA CYS A 295 -15.47 -17.46 4.74
C CYS A 295 -14.79 -16.92 6.00
N PHE A 296 -13.72 -16.15 5.85
CA PHE A 296 -12.94 -15.52 6.94
C PHE A 296 -12.77 -14.00 6.67
N PRO A 297 -13.86 -13.22 6.69
CA PRO A 297 -13.89 -11.84 6.18
C PRO A 297 -13.22 -10.78 7.08
N SER A 298 -12.70 -11.17 8.24
CA SER A 298 -12.04 -10.28 9.20
C SER A 298 -10.62 -10.75 9.54
N SER A 299 -9.76 -9.84 9.97
CA SER A 299 -8.35 -10.10 10.30
C SER A 299 -8.15 -11.01 11.52
N TYR A 300 -9.18 -11.21 12.32
CA TYR A 300 -9.14 -12.01 13.55
C TYR A 300 -9.56 -13.46 13.32
N GLU A 301 -10.12 -13.75 12.14
CA GLU A 301 -10.60 -15.08 11.76
C GLU A 301 -9.61 -15.76 10.81
N GLY A 302 -9.49 -17.09 10.94
CA GLY A 302 -8.68 -17.90 10.02
C GLY A 302 -7.20 -17.55 10.08
N SER A 303 -6.67 -17.29 11.27
CA SER A 303 -5.31 -16.74 11.43
C SER A 303 -4.24 -17.72 10.96
N THR A 304 -4.39 -19.00 11.31
CA THR A 304 -3.46 -20.06 10.93
C THR A 304 -3.62 -20.41 9.45
N LEU A 305 -4.87 -20.51 8.98
CA LEU A 305 -5.24 -20.75 7.59
C LEU A 305 -4.68 -19.67 6.66
N LYS A 306 -4.91 -18.38 6.97
CA LYS A 306 -4.40 -17.25 6.19
C LYS A 306 -2.88 -17.22 6.19
N LYS A 307 -2.24 -17.49 7.33
CA LYS A 307 -0.78 -17.56 7.39
C LYS A 307 -0.24 -18.65 6.45
N LEU A 308 -0.90 -19.80 6.37
CA LEU A 308 -0.50 -20.89 5.47
C LEU A 308 -0.72 -20.51 4.00
N PHE A 309 -1.94 -20.09 3.62
CA PHE A 309 -2.32 -19.88 2.21
C PHE A 309 -1.87 -18.52 1.65
N PHE A 310 -1.69 -17.50 2.48
CA PHE A 310 -1.03 -16.25 2.07
C PHE A 310 0.49 -16.34 2.17
N GLY A 311 1.04 -17.44 2.68
CA GLY A 311 2.47 -17.70 2.64
C GLY A 311 2.95 -17.99 1.21
N LYS A 312 4.07 -17.37 0.82
CA LYS A 312 4.66 -17.48 -0.52
C LYS A 312 4.76 -18.94 -1.00
N ASN A 313 5.33 -19.84 -0.21
CA ASN A 313 5.56 -21.22 -0.63
C ASN A 313 4.28 -21.96 -1.03
N THR A 314 3.21 -21.75 -0.26
CA THR A 314 1.89 -22.34 -0.55
C THR A 314 1.26 -21.69 -1.76
N ALA A 315 1.29 -20.35 -1.83
CA ALA A 315 0.68 -19.60 -2.93
C ALA A 315 1.30 -19.95 -4.31
N LEU A 316 2.62 -20.17 -4.37
CA LEU A 316 3.32 -20.53 -5.60
C LEU A 316 2.98 -21.94 -6.13
N LEU A 317 2.27 -22.76 -5.36
CA LEU A 317 1.68 -23.99 -5.89
C LEU A 317 0.52 -23.68 -6.85
N PHE A 318 -0.13 -22.52 -6.71
CA PHE A 318 -1.36 -22.15 -7.42
C PHE A 318 -1.21 -20.99 -8.41
N CYS A 319 -0.09 -20.26 -8.39
CA CYS A 319 0.14 -19.12 -9.28
C CYS A 319 1.63 -18.83 -9.50
N GLU A 320 1.93 -17.92 -10.44
CA GLU A 320 3.27 -17.37 -10.61
C GLU A 320 3.56 -16.32 -9.52
N GLU A 321 4.85 -16.04 -9.28
CA GLU A 321 5.23 -15.13 -8.20
C GLU A 321 4.75 -13.68 -8.40
N LEU A 322 4.58 -13.23 -9.65
CA LEU A 322 4.00 -11.92 -9.94
C LEU A 322 2.53 -11.86 -9.48
N ASP A 323 1.72 -12.85 -9.86
CA ASP A 323 0.29 -12.93 -9.52
C ASP A 323 0.09 -12.96 -8.00
N TYR A 324 0.99 -13.61 -7.27
CA TYR A 324 0.98 -13.64 -5.81
C TYR A 324 1.06 -12.24 -5.20
N TYR A 325 2.01 -11.40 -5.66
CA TYR A 325 2.10 -10.02 -5.17
C TYR A 325 0.94 -9.16 -5.68
N GLU A 326 0.46 -9.38 -6.90
CA GLU A 326 -0.69 -8.67 -7.45
C GLU A 326 -1.94 -8.85 -6.59
N ILE A 327 -2.26 -10.10 -6.24
CA ILE A 327 -3.43 -10.43 -5.43
C ILE A 327 -3.27 -9.91 -3.99
N LEU A 328 -2.11 -10.11 -3.37
CA LEU A 328 -1.92 -9.68 -1.98
C LEU A 328 -1.87 -8.16 -1.82
N THR A 329 -1.37 -7.41 -2.80
CA THR A 329 -1.32 -5.94 -2.74
C THR A 329 -2.66 -5.27 -3.04
N THR A 330 -3.65 -6.01 -3.53
CA THR A 330 -5.02 -5.53 -3.79
C THR A 330 -6.04 -6.03 -2.76
N LEU A 331 -5.62 -6.92 -1.86
CA LEU A 331 -6.44 -7.44 -0.78
C LEU A 331 -6.91 -6.32 0.15
N LYS A 332 -8.19 -6.33 0.55
CA LYS A 332 -8.74 -5.36 1.52
C LYS A 332 -7.98 -5.45 2.85
N ASP A 333 -7.51 -4.32 3.38
CA ASP A 333 -6.68 -4.26 4.60
C ASP A 333 -7.29 -4.96 5.83
N LYS A 334 -8.62 -5.02 5.92
CA LYS A 334 -9.33 -5.69 7.01
C LYS A 334 -9.23 -7.23 7.00
N ILE A 335 -8.75 -7.84 5.92
CA ILE A 335 -8.70 -9.31 5.77
C ILE A 335 -7.48 -9.89 6.49
N PHE A 336 -6.34 -9.18 6.43
CA PHE A 336 -5.06 -9.68 6.91
C PHE A 336 -4.17 -8.55 7.37
N VAL A 337 -3.64 -8.70 8.60
CA VAL A 337 -2.79 -7.68 9.24
C VAL A 337 -1.41 -8.22 9.62
N ASN A 338 -1.27 -9.55 9.79
CA ASN A 338 -0.03 -10.17 10.24
C ASN A 338 0.94 -10.46 9.07
N TRP A 339 1.28 -9.42 8.31
CA TRP A 339 2.15 -9.52 7.13
C TRP A 339 3.58 -9.99 7.44
N GLU A 340 4.03 -9.79 8.67
CA GLU A 340 5.34 -10.28 9.14
C GLU A 340 5.35 -11.81 9.22
N SER A 341 4.24 -12.44 9.61
CA SER A 341 4.16 -13.91 9.71
C SER A 341 4.37 -14.66 8.39
N ILE A 342 4.22 -13.97 7.25
CA ILE A 342 4.46 -14.50 5.90
C ILE A 342 5.70 -13.88 5.22
N ASN A 343 6.49 -13.10 5.95
CA ASN A 343 7.68 -12.40 5.45
C ASN A 343 7.42 -11.56 4.18
N PHE A 344 6.25 -10.92 4.07
CA PHE A 344 5.83 -10.24 2.84
C PHE A 344 6.87 -9.22 2.36
N ASN A 345 7.28 -8.31 3.25
CA ASN A 345 8.18 -7.21 2.89
C ASN A 345 9.54 -7.73 2.35
N GLN A 346 10.11 -8.75 3.00
CA GLN A 346 11.39 -9.34 2.59
C GLN A 346 11.26 -10.05 1.24
N ASN A 347 10.22 -10.84 1.06
CA ASN A 347 9.98 -11.58 -0.18
C ASN A 347 9.71 -10.62 -1.35
N ALA A 348 8.80 -9.65 -1.15
CA ALA A 348 8.42 -8.69 -2.18
C ALA A 348 9.59 -7.80 -2.61
N SER A 349 10.37 -7.28 -1.66
CA SER A 349 11.55 -6.46 -1.99
C SER A 349 12.63 -7.26 -2.73
N SER A 350 12.87 -8.51 -2.33
CA SER A 350 13.82 -9.39 -3.01
C SER A 350 13.38 -9.71 -4.44
N TYR A 351 12.09 -9.99 -4.65
CA TYR A 351 11.56 -10.29 -5.98
C TYR A 351 11.54 -9.05 -6.87
N LEU A 352 11.10 -7.90 -6.34
CA LEU A 352 11.08 -6.62 -7.05
C LEU A 352 12.46 -6.27 -7.63
N LEU A 353 13.54 -6.47 -6.87
CA LEU A 353 14.90 -6.13 -7.28
C LEU A 353 15.64 -7.27 -8.01
N SER A 354 14.98 -8.40 -8.26
CA SER A 354 15.62 -9.56 -8.89
C SER A 354 15.93 -9.36 -10.37
N SER A 355 15.13 -8.57 -11.08
CA SER A 355 15.33 -8.22 -12.49
C SER A 355 14.62 -6.91 -12.83
N PHE A 356 15.03 -6.29 -13.94
CA PHE A 356 14.35 -5.09 -14.45
C PHE A 356 12.90 -5.40 -14.83
N GLU A 357 12.67 -6.57 -15.43
CA GLU A 357 11.37 -7.01 -15.92
C GLU A 357 10.37 -7.18 -14.75
N ASN A 358 10.80 -7.81 -13.65
CA ASN A 358 9.99 -7.96 -12.44
C ASN A 358 9.71 -6.60 -11.79
N TYR A 359 10.73 -5.73 -11.73
CA TYR A 359 10.58 -4.37 -11.21
C TYR A 359 9.51 -3.59 -11.98
N THR A 360 9.59 -3.61 -13.32
CA THR A 360 8.62 -2.93 -14.18
C THR A 360 7.23 -3.51 -14.03
N ALA A 361 7.08 -4.83 -14.08
CA ALA A 361 5.77 -5.48 -14.05
C ALA A 361 5.00 -5.14 -12.76
N ILE A 362 5.67 -5.25 -11.59
CA ILE A 362 5.07 -4.87 -10.31
C ILE A 362 4.71 -3.39 -10.29
N CYS A 363 5.65 -2.51 -10.68
CA CYS A 363 5.37 -1.08 -10.60
C CYS A 363 4.27 -0.64 -11.57
N GLU A 364 4.17 -1.25 -12.76
CA GLU A 364 3.08 -0.99 -13.71
C GLU A 364 1.73 -1.36 -13.11
N GLN A 365 1.64 -2.57 -12.57
CA GLN A 365 0.43 -3.09 -11.93
C GLN A 365 -0.02 -2.21 -10.74
N LEU A 366 0.91 -1.82 -9.87
CA LEU A 366 0.62 -0.97 -8.72
C LEU A 366 0.35 0.51 -9.07
N SER A 367 0.82 0.97 -10.25
CA SER A 367 0.62 2.35 -10.70
C SER A 367 -0.68 2.55 -11.48
N SER A 368 -1.36 1.47 -11.86
CA SER A 368 -2.62 1.52 -12.60
C SER A 368 -3.73 2.23 -11.81
N GLU A 369 -4.43 3.17 -12.43
CA GLU A 369 -5.56 3.88 -11.80
C GLU A 369 -6.77 2.96 -11.55
N GLU A 370 -6.85 1.84 -12.27
CA GLU A 370 -7.93 0.86 -12.12
C GLU A 370 -7.75 -0.03 -10.88
N VAL A 371 -6.52 -0.10 -10.36
CA VAL A 371 -6.14 -1.02 -9.30
C VAL A 371 -6.14 -0.30 -7.95
N LYS A 372 -7.06 -0.68 -7.07
CA LYS A 372 -7.07 -0.19 -5.68
C LYS A 372 -6.09 -0.99 -4.83
N ILE A 373 -4.90 -0.45 -4.66
CA ILE A 373 -3.86 -1.04 -3.82
C ILE A 373 -4.09 -0.79 -2.33
N ASN A 374 -3.64 -1.73 -1.50
CA ASN A 374 -3.73 -1.70 -0.05
C ASN A 374 -2.47 -1.08 0.59
N CYS A 375 -2.35 -1.16 1.92
CA CYS A 375 -1.18 -0.61 2.62
C CYS A 375 0.16 -1.24 2.17
N LYS A 376 0.16 -2.51 1.74
CA LYS A 376 1.35 -3.20 1.25
C LYS A 376 1.70 -2.87 -0.18
N GLY A 377 0.72 -2.63 -1.05
CA GLY A 377 0.98 -2.08 -2.38
C GLY A 377 1.63 -0.69 -2.31
N ASN A 378 1.12 0.18 -1.43
CA ASN A 378 1.72 1.50 -1.20
C ASN A 378 3.15 1.39 -0.65
N TRP A 379 3.36 0.52 0.34
CA TRP A 379 4.69 0.26 0.88
C TRP A 379 5.66 -0.24 -0.20
N LEU A 380 5.23 -1.12 -1.09
CA LEU A 380 6.08 -1.67 -2.15
C LEU A 380 6.46 -0.61 -3.20
N LEU A 381 5.53 0.29 -3.57
CA LEU A 381 5.83 1.44 -4.43
C LEU A 381 6.81 2.43 -3.78
N GLU A 382 6.65 2.71 -2.48
CA GLU A 382 7.62 3.54 -1.74
C GLU A 382 8.98 2.86 -1.63
N TYR A 383 9.01 1.55 -1.43
CA TYR A 383 10.25 0.79 -1.40
C TYR A 383 10.95 0.84 -2.76
N ALA A 384 10.20 0.62 -3.84
CA ALA A 384 10.67 0.71 -5.23
C ALA A 384 11.28 2.09 -5.52
N SER A 385 10.57 3.18 -5.19
CA SER A 385 11.03 4.55 -5.48
C SER A 385 12.31 4.92 -4.73
N ARG A 386 12.53 4.39 -3.51
CA ARG A 386 13.75 4.60 -2.72
C ARG A 386 14.93 3.72 -3.13
N HIS A 387 14.67 2.56 -3.73
CA HIS A 387 15.70 1.57 -4.07
C HIS A 387 15.87 1.34 -5.58
N LEU A 388 15.37 2.26 -6.41
CA LEU A 388 15.52 2.21 -7.87
C LEU A 388 17.01 2.19 -8.27
N PRO A 389 17.53 1.12 -8.90
CA PRO A 389 18.91 1.07 -9.36
C PRO A 389 19.19 2.16 -10.40
N LYS A 390 20.33 2.86 -10.26
CA LYS A 390 20.70 3.98 -11.14
C LYS A 390 20.75 3.60 -12.63
N GLU A 391 21.18 2.38 -12.92
CA GLU A 391 21.23 1.82 -14.27
C GLU A 391 19.85 1.63 -14.93
N TRP A 392 18.78 1.52 -14.13
CA TRP A 392 17.43 1.31 -14.64
C TRP A 392 16.68 2.61 -14.90
N ILE A 393 17.12 3.73 -14.32
CA ILE A 393 16.43 5.04 -14.41
C ILE A 393 16.22 5.45 -15.87
N THR A 394 17.27 5.41 -16.69
CA THR A 394 17.18 5.82 -18.11
C THR A 394 16.35 4.84 -18.94
N ARG A 395 16.41 3.54 -18.61
CA ARG A 395 15.60 2.49 -19.26
C ARG A 395 14.11 2.69 -18.95
N LEU A 396 13.75 2.92 -17.68
CA LEU A 396 12.37 3.24 -17.25
C LEU A 396 11.86 4.52 -17.91
N PHE A 397 12.68 5.58 -17.87
CA PHE A 397 12.34 6.87 -18.48
C PHE A 397 12.01 6.75 -19.97
N THR A 398 12.70 5.86 -20.69
CA THR A 398 12.52 5.66 -22.14
C THR A 398 11.37 4.71 -22.45
N ASN A 399 11.26 3.59 -21.73
CA ASN A 399 10.38 2.48 -22.10
C ASN A 399 9.09 2.39 -21.26
N ASN A 400 9.08 2.93 -20.04
CA ASN A 400 8.02 2.76 -19.04
C ASN A 400 7.71 4.10 -18.36
N TRP A 401 7.27 5.10 -19.14
CA TRP A 401 7.03 6.48 -18.65
C TRP A 401 6.10 6.55 -17.43
N ASN A 402 4.97 5.82 -17.47
CA ASN A 402 3.97 5.86 -16.40
C ASN A 402 4.55 5.37 -15.05
N VAL A 403 5.37 4.32 -15.09
CA VAL A 403 6.11 3.84 -13.90
C VAL A 403 7.09 4.90 -13.44
N PHE A 404 7.90 5.42 -14.37
CA PHE A 404 8.92 6.42 -14.05
C PHE A 404 8.31 7.65 -13.36
N ILE A 405 7.26 8.25 -13.92
CA ILE A 405 6.65 9.45 -13.37
C ILE A 405 5.95 9.18 -12.05
N ARG A 406 5.31 8.00 -11.88
CA ARG A 406 4.69 7.61 -10.61
C ARG A 406 5.73 7.46 -9.51
N LEU A 407 6.85 6.78 -9.79
CA LEU A 407 7.95 6.66 -8.83
C LEU A 407 8.58 8.02 -8.52
N ALA A 408 8.77 8.89 -9.52
CA ALA A 408 9.30 10.23 -9.35
C ALA A 408 8.38 11.14 -8.52
N THR A 409 7.06 10.91 -8.55
CA THR A 409 6.09 11.60 -7.69
C THR A 409 6.21 11.19 -6.22
N ILE A 410 6.57 9.92 -5.97
CA ILE A 410 6.77 9.40 -4.61
C ILE A 410 8.16 9.79 -4.08
N ASN A 411 9.19 9.71 -4.93
CA ASN A 411 10.56 10.06 -4.61
C ASN A 411 11.14 11.00 -5.67
N HIS A 412 11.15 12.28 -5.35
CA HIS A 412 11.64 13.35 -6.22
C HIS A 412 13.14 13.23 -6.56
N ASP A 413 13.94 12.53 -5.73
CA ASP A 413 15.39 12.38 -5.94
C ASP A 413 15.74 11.61 -7.21
N ILE A 414 14.80 10.81 -7.74
CA ILE A 414 14.95 10.13 -9.04
C ILE A 414 15.27 11.15 -10.15
N LEU A 415 14.73 12.37 -10.05
CA LEU A 415 14.90 13.42 -11.04
C LEU A 415 16.22 14.21 -10.92
N SER A 416 17.11 13.87 -9.97
CA SER A 416 18.38 14.57 -9.73
C SER A 416 19.37 14.55 -10.92
N GLY A 417 19.18 13.65 -11.89
CA GLY A 417 19.99 13.60 -13.10
C GLY A 417 19.62 14.64 -14.16
N ASP A 418 20.46 14.77 -15.19
CA ASP A 418 20.26 15.71 -16.31
C ASP A 418 19.66 15.07 -17.57
N TYR A 419 19.44 13.74 -17.56
CA TYR A 419 18.99 12.94 -18.70
C TYR A 419 17.65 13.38 -19.30
N TRP A 420 16.78 14.02 -18.50
CA TRP A 420 15.47 14.50 -18.92
C TRP A 420 15.44 15.99 -19.31
N MET A 421 16.50 16.75 -19.00
CA MET A 421 16.50 18.21 -19.17
C MET A 421 16.37 18.65 -20.63
N ASN A 422 16.68 17.79 -21.59
CA ASN A 422 16.57 18.08 -23.03
C ASN A 422 15.23 17.63 -23.65
N LEU A 423 14.26 17.20 -22.84
CA LEU A 423 12.92 16.88 -23.32
C LEU A 423 12.21 18.12 -23.89
N VAL A 424 11.51 17.90 -25.00
CA VAL A 424 10.73 18.94 -25.71
C VAL A 424 9.26 18.57 -25.90
N ASP A 425 8.87 17.35 -25.51
CA ASP A 425 7.49 16.87 -25.60
C ASP A 425 6.71 17.12 -24.30
N ALA A 426 5.43 16.69 -24.25
CA ALA A 426 4.54 16.96 -23.12
C ALA A 426 5.06 16.48 -21.76
N ARG A 427 5.94 15.47 -21.74
CA ARG A 427 6.52 14.89 -20.51
C ARG A 427 7.31 15.89 -19.69
N ILE A 428 7.90 16.91 -20.33
CA ILE A 428 8.65 17.94 -19.60
C ILE A 428 7.73 18.71 -18.64
N ASN A 429 6.46 18.92 -19.00
CA ASN A 429 5.54 19.65 -18.15
C ASN A 429 5.17 18.86 -16.88
N GLU A 430 5.07 17.53 -17.00
CA GLU A 430 4.85 16.64 -15.85
C GLU A 430 6.05 16.70 -14.88
N ILE A 431 7.28 16.64 -15.40
CA ILE A 431 8.49 16.78 -14.56
C ILE A 431 8.56 18.17 -13.92
N LEU A 432 8.33 19.23 -14.69
CA LEU A 432 8.39 20.59 -14.16
C LEU A 432 7.33 20.84 -13.07
N ALA A 433 6.18 20.16 -13.13
CA ALA A 433 5.17 20.22 -12.08
C ALA A 433 5.63 19.57 -10.76
N LEU A 434 6.55 18.60 -10.81
CA LEU A 434 7.17 17.99 -9.62
C LEU A 434 8.35 18.82 -9.11
N VAL A 435 9.24 19.25 -10.02
CA VAL A 435 10.52 19.89 -9.69
C VAL A 435 10.36 21.35 -9.27
N LEU A 436 9.49 22.12 -9.92
CA LEU A 436 9.30 23.56 -9.67
C LEU A 436 8.21 23.82 -8.62
N THR A 437 8.34 23.16 -7.48
CA THR A 437 7.51 23.34 -6.28
C THR A 437 8.37 23.81 -5.10
N ASP A 438 7.80 24.57 -4.17
CA ASP A 438 8.55 25.08 -3.01
C ASP A 438 9.01 23.94 -2.07
N GLU A 439 8.28 22.83 -2.04
CA GLU A 439 8.57 21.64 -1.23
C GLU A 439 9.69 20.76 -1.80
N SER A 440 9.95 20.86 -3.10
CA SER A 440 11.00 20.10 -3.78
C SER A 440 12.40 20.54 -3.31
N ASN A 441 13.18 19.59 -2.78
CA ASN A 441 14.58 19.81 -2.37
C ASN A 441 15.60 19.09 -3.27
N ILE A 442 15.23 18.83 -4.53
CA ILE A 442 16.09 18.14 -5.49
C ILE A 442 17.32 19.00 -5.78
N ASP A 443 18.49 18.39 -5.71
CA ASP A 443 19.74 18.99 -6.17
C ASP A 443 19.83 18.86 -7.70
N LEU A 444 19.82 19.99 -8.40
CA LEU A 444 19.84 20.09 -9.85
C LEU A 444 20.78 21.19 -10.30
N ASP A 445 21.33 21.02 -11.50
CA ASP A 445 21.91 22.14 -12.23
C ASP A 445 20.78 23.04 -12.78
N TRP A 446 20.29 23.93 -11.91
CA TRP A 446 19.24 24.88 -12.25
C TRP A 446 19.64 25.83 -13.38
N SER A 447 20.93 26.06 -13.59
CA SER A 447 21.42 26.89 -14.70
C SER A 447 21.27 26.14 -16.02
N LYS A 448 21.67 24.87 -16.07
CA LYS A 448 21.48 24.00 -17.24
C LYS A 448 20.01 23.81 -17.58
N LEU A 449 19.15 23.56 -16.57
CA LEU A 449 17.70 23.49 -16.76
C LEU A 449 17.16 24.78 -17.36
N THR A 450 17.54 25.93 -16.80
CA THR A 450 17.12 27.26 -17.31
C THR A 450 17.51 27.44 -18.79
N VAL A 451 18.76 27.12 -19.15
CA VAL A 451 19.26 27.24 -20.53
C VAL A 451 18.48 26.33 -21.47
N SER A 452 18.18 25.09 -21.07
CA SER A 452 17.36 24.18 -21.86
C SER A 452 15.95 24.72 -22.07
N MET A 453 15.30 25.22 -21.01
CA MET A 453 13.96 25.78 -21.08
C MET A 453 13.86 26.97 -22.03
N ILE A 454 14.88 27.85 -22.01
CA ILE A 454 14.97 28.98 -22.94
C ILE A 454 15.18 28.50 -24.37
N SER A 455 16.13 27.59 -24.59
CA SER A 455 16.51 27.10 -25.92
C SER A 455 15.36 26.36 -26.61
N ASN A 456 14.55 25.64 -25.83
CA ASN A 456 13.41 24.86 -26.32
C ASN A 456 12.07 25.61 -26.22
N ASN A 457 12.08 26.89 -25.83
CA ASN A 457 10.89 27.74 -25.68
C ASN A 457 9.79 27.09 -24.81
N ILE A 458 10.19 26.48 -23.69
CA ILE A 458 9.29 25.79 -22.77
C ILE A 458 8.44 26.83 -22.04
N ALA A 459 7.12 26.66 -22.09
CA ALA A 459 6.18 27.53 -21.42
C ALA A 459 6.16 27.24 -19.91
N ILE A 460 6.38 28.28 -19.10
CA ILE A 460 6.23 28.20 -17.65
C ILE A 460 5.39 29.34 -17.10
N THR A 461 4.78 29.07 -15.95
CA THR A 461 3.97 30.04 -15.21
C THR A 461 4.82 30.98 -14.37
N MET A 462 4.27 32.14 -14.01
CA MET A 462 4.96 33.09 -13.13
C MET A 462 5.24 32.51 -11.73
N ALA A 463 4.41 31.57 -11.26
CA ALA A 463 4.65 30.86 -10.00
C ALA A 463 5.90 29.96 -10.10
N GLN A 464 5.99 29.14 -11.14
CA GLN A 464 7.16 28.30 -11.42
C GLN A 464 8.44 29.13 -11.61
N MET A 465 8.36 30.31 -12.24
CA MET A 465 9.51 31.23 -12.34
C MET A 465 10.02 31.72 -10.98
N LYS A 466 9.12 32.00 -10.03
CA LYS A 466 9.51 32.42 -8.67
C LYS A 466 10.22 31.28 -7.95
N VAL A 467 9.72 30.06 -8.05
CA VAL A 467 10.40 28.88 -7.47
C VAL A 467 11.78 28.71 -8.11
N LEU A 468 11.87 28.79 -9.44
CA LEU A 468 13.13 28.70 -10.17
C LEU A 468 14.13 29.79 -9.73
N HIS A 469 13.67 31.01 -9.47
CA HIS A 469 14.51 32.10 -8.96
C HIS A 469 15.02 31.83 -7.54
N ASN A 470 14.16 31.33 -6.66
CA ASN A 470 14.56 30.94 -5.30
C ASN A 470 15.64 29.84 -5.32
N LYS A 471 15.54 28.89 -6.26
CA LYS A 471 16.50 27.79 -6.42
C LYS A 471 17.75 28.21 -7.21
N ASN A 472 17.65 29.19 -8.10
CA ASN A 472 18.75 29.69 -8.93
C ASN A 472 18.97 31.20 -8.74
N SER A 473 19.87 31.55 -7.83
CA SER A 473 20.26 32.94 -7.59
C SER A 473 20.84 33.67 -8.81
N ASN A 474 21.29 32.94 -9.84
CA ASN A 474 21.84 33.49 -11.07
C ASN A 474 20.81 33.62 -12.21
N LEU A 475 19.52 33.34 -11.95
CA LEU A 475 18.47 33.29 -12.98
C LEU A 475 18.38 34.61 -13.77
N VAL A 476 18.32 35.76 -13.10
CA VAL A 476 18.17 37.06 -13.79
C VAL A 476 19.35 37.34 -14.72
N ASN A 477 20.57 37.00 -14.31
CA ASN A 477 21.76 37.17 -15.16
C ASN A 477 21.69 36.29 -16.40
N LEU A 478 21.29 35.01 -16.25
CA LEU A 478 21.11 34.09 -17.36
C LEU A 478 20.04 34.58 -18.34
N LEU A 479 18.91 35.07 -17.83
CA LEU A 479 17.85 35.63 -18.67
C LEU A 479 18.35 36.87 -19.43
N MET A 480 19.06 37.77 -18.76
CA MET A 480 19.61 38.96 -19.39
C MET A 480 20.68 38.64 -20.45
N ASP A 481 21.54 37.65 -20.22
CA ASP A 481 22.50 37.17 -21.22
C ASP A 481 21.79 36.64 -22.47
N ASN A 482 20.70 35.89 -22.28
CA ASN A 482 19.90 35.37 -23.40
C ASN A 482 19.05 36.42 -24.10
N ILE A 483 18.63 37.49 -23.41
CA ILE A 483 18.01 38.67 -24.02
C ILE A 483 19.04 39.40 -24.89
N ASP A 484 20.25 39.60 -24.37
CA ASP A 484 21.31 40.35 -25.07
C ASP A 484 21.85 39.61 -26.30
N ASN A 485 21.99 38.29 -26.21
CA ASN A 485 22.33 37.42 -27.34
C ASN A 485 21.17 37.28 -28.35
N GLY A 486 19.97 37.72 -27.98
CA GLY A 486 18.80 37.73 -28.86
C GLY A 486 18.00 36.41 -28.92
N THR A 487 18.30 35.46 -28.02
CA THR A 487 17.57 34.19 -27.86
C THR A 487 16.16 34.42 -27.30
N ILE A 488 16.03 35.30 -26.30
CA ILE A 488 14.72 35.67 -25.72
C ILE A 488 14.15 36.87 -26.48
N THR A 489 12.88 36.79 -26.89
CA THR A 489 12.19 37.85 -27.61
C THR A 489 11.34 38.73 -26.69
N ASN A 490 11.05 39.96 -27.16
CA ASN A 490 10.44 41.07 -26.39
C ASN A 490 9.06 40.77 -25.76
N ASN A 491 8.37 39.71 -26.17
CA ASN A 491 7.01 39.37 -25.71
C ASN A 491 6.96 38.14 -24.80
N SER A 492 8.09 37.72 -24.22
CA SER A 492 8.16 36.54 -23.36
C SER A 492 7.82 36.85 -21.89
N HIS A 493 7.24 35.88 -21.18
CA HIS A 493 7.05 35.97 -19.74
C HIS A 493 8.37 36.16 -18.98
N TRP A 494 9.49 35.68 -19.54
CA TRP A 494 10.83 35.89 -19.03
C TRP A 494 11.20 37.37 -18.90
N ILE A 495 10.84 38.20 -19.88
CA ILE A 495 11.10 39.65 -19.82
C ILE A 495 10.23 40.33 -18.76
N THR A 496 8.99 39.87 -18.61
CA THR A 496 8.10 40.36 -17.53
C THR A 496 8.70 40.02 -16.17
N PHE A 497 9.26 38.82 -16.01
CA PHE A 497 9.92 38.39 -14.79
C PHE A 497 11.15 39.27 -14.47
N VAL A 498 12.05 39.45 -15.43
CA VAL A 498 13.23 40.33 -15.27
C VAL A 498 12.83 41.76 -14.91
N SER A 499 11.75 42.28 -15.51
CA SER A 499 11.26 43.64 -15.23
C SER A 499 10.80 43.83 -13.78
N ASN A 500 10.41 42.75 -13.10
CA ASN A 500 10.08 42.76 -11.68
C ASN A 500 11.31 42.61 -10.76
N HIS A 501 12.52 42.42 -11.31
CA HIS A 501 13.78 42.27 -10.56
C HIS A 501 14.81 43.37 -10.94
N PRO A 502 14.44 44.66 -10.86
CA PRO A 502 15.22 45.75 -11.44
C PRO A 502 16.62 45.90 -10.82
N LYS A 503 16.80 45.56 -9.53
CA LYS A 503 18.11 45.63 -8.87
C LYS A 503 19.10 44.60 -9.43
N GLU A 504 18.63 43.37 -9.65
CA GLU A 504 19.44 42.28 -10.21
C GLU A 504 19.79 42.58 -11.67
N THR A 505 18.83 43.08 -12.46
CA THR A 505 19.08 43.53 -13.85
C THR A 505 20.12 44.65 -13.93
N LEU A 506 20.10 45.62 -13.01
CA LEU A 506 21.14 46.64 -12.95
C LEU A 506 22.49 46.05 -12.51
N THR A 507 22.48 45.10 -11.58
CA THR A 507 23.71 44.42 -11.15
C THR A 507 24.34 43.64 -12.31
N TRP A 508 23.54 43.00 -13.17
CA TRP A 508 23.99 42.31 -14.37
C TRP A 508 24.75 43.22 -15.35
N LEU A 509 24.40 44.50 -15.44
CA LEU A 509 25.11 45.45 -16.31
C LEU A 509 26.57 45.66 -15.88
N ILE A 510 26.86 45.46 -14.59
CA ILE A 510 28.20 45.60 -14.03
C ILE A 510 29.11 44.52 -14.65
N GLY A 511 30.19 44.95 -15.29
CA GLY A 511 31.15 44.06 -15.95
C GLY A 511 30.84 43.76 -17.42
N LYS A 512 29.70 44.22 -17.97
CA LYS A 512 29.46 44.16 -19.42
C LYS A 512 30.29 45.20 -20.16
N ASN A 513 30.81 44.82 -21.33
CA ASN A 513 31.59 45.73 -22.18
C ASN A 513 30.71 46.46 -23.20
N ARG A 514 29.83 45.72 -23.87
CA ARG A 514 28.85 46.23 -24.85
C ARG A 514 27.53 45.48 -24.71
N LEU A 515 26.47 46.09 -25.23
CA LEU A 515 25.10 45.62 -25.22
C LEU A 515 24.57 45.59 -26.66
N SER A 516 23.62 44.69 -26.92
CA SER A 516 22.83 44.68 -28.14
C SER A 516 21.84 45.85 -28.18
N ASN A 517 21.39 46.21 -29.39
CA ASN A 517 20.35 47.23 -29.53
C ASN A 517 19.05 46.85 -28.79
N ARG A 518 18.70 45.55 -28.75
CA ARG A 518 17.50 45.07 -28.06
C ARG A 518 17.58 45.36 -26.56
N THR A 519 18.71 45.03 -25.95
CA THR A 519 18.95 45.31 -24.53
C THR A 519 18.96 46.80 -24.25
N THR A 520 19.58 47.62 -25.11
CA THR A 520 19.58 49.07 -24.89
C THR A 520 18.17 49.65 -24.96
N ASP A 521 17.33 49.16 -25.86
CA ASP A 521 15.94 49.60 -25.98
C ASP A 521 15.11 49.14 -24.77
N TYR A 522 15.30 47.88 -24.32
CA TYR A 522 14.68 47.36 -23.10
C TYR A 522 15.02 48.21 -21.86
N LEU A 523 16.29 48.54 -21.65
CA LEU A 523 16.70 49.35 -20.49
C LEU A 523 16.01 50.73 -20.48
N VAL A 524 15.92 51.36 -21.66
CA VAL A 524 15.29 52.67 -21.83
C VAL A 524 13.78 52.64 -21.58
N THR A 525 13.12 51.51 -21.87
CA THR A 525 11.69 51.33 -21.59
C THR A 525 11.40 50.92 -20.16
N SER A 526 12.29 50.13 -19.53
CA SER A 526 12.03 49.48 -18.25
C SER A 526 12.49 50.28 -17.04
N PHE A 527 13.46 51.19 -17.22
CA PHE A 527 14.00 51.99 -16.12
C PHE A 527 13.63 53.46 -16.22
N ASN A 528 13.32 54.06 -15.07
CA ASN A 528 13.27 55.52 -14.93
C ASN A 528 14.64 56.02 -14.46
N ALA A 529 15.30 56.82 -15.30
CA ALA A 529 16.63 57.38 -15.04
C ALA A 529 16.74 58.17 -13.73
N ASN A 530 15.64 58.75 -13.24
CA ASN A 530 15.64 59.56 -12.01
C ASN A 530 15.14 58.79 -10.77
N SER A 531 14.83 57.50 -10.91
CA SER A 531 14.39 56.67 -9.78
C SER A 531 15.46 56.55 -8.70
N TYR A 532 15.02 56.34 -7.45
CA TYR A 532 15.92 56.16 -6.32
C TYR A 532 16.90 55.00 -6.55
N LEU A 533 16.39 53.85 -7.02
CA LEU A 533 17.20 52.67 -7.32
C LEU A 533 18.33 53.01 -8.31
N VAL A 534 17.99 53.59 -9.47
CA VAL A 534 18.99 53.95 -10.48
C VAL A 534 20.03 54.88 -9.89
N LYS A 535 19.62 55.96 -9.23
CA LYS A 535 20.53 56.94 -8.60
C LYS A 535 21.48 56.29 -7.59
N SER A 536 20.97 55.37 -6.76
CA SER A 536 21.74 54.70 -5.72
C SER A 536 22.85 53.78 -6.25
N MET A 537 22.70 53.26 -7.48
CA MET A 537 23.67 52.35 -8.09
C MET A 537 24.89 53.08 -8.68
N GLY A 538 24.82 54.40 -8.90
CA GLY A 538 25.89 55.18 -9.49
C GLY A 538 25.98 55.09 -11.02
N SER A 539 26.82 55.93 -11.61
CA SER A 539 27.02 56.02 -13.06
C SER A 539 27.73 54.80 -13.66
N GLY A 540 28.64 54.17 -12.90
CA GLY A 540 29.49 53.07 -13.36
C GLY A 540 28.73 51.88 -13.93
N VAL A 541 27.55 51.58 -13.37
CA VAL A 541 26.65 50.51 -13.85
C VAL A 541 26.23 50.72 -15.32
N TRP A 542 26.21 51.96 -15.79
CA TRP A 542 25.78 52.33 -17.13
C TRP A 542 26.93 52.42 -18.14
N GLU A 543 28.15 52.03 -17.78
CA GLU A 543 29.32 52.09 -18.66
C GLU A 543 29.11 51.29 -19.96
N ALA A 544 28.56 50.07 -19.86
CA ALA A 544 28.24 49.23 -21.01
C ALA A 544 27.21 49.91 -21.94
N PHE A 545 26.20 50.56 -21.36
CA PHE A 545 25.18 51.30 -22.10
C PHE A 545 25.80 52.48 -22.86
N TYR A 546 26.71 53.23 -22.22
CA TYR A 546 27.44 54.32 -22.86
C TYR A 546 28.34 53.84 -24.01
N LYS A 547 29.14 52.78 -23.79
CA LYS A 547 30.01 52.17 -24.80
C LYS A 547 29.23 51.62 -26.00
N SER A 548 27.94 51.33 -25.83
CA SER A 548 27.04 50.80 -26.85
C SER A 548 26.27 51.88 -27.61
N SER A 549 26.61 53.16 -27.43
CA SER A 549 25.96 54.28 -28.13
C SER A 549 25.96 54.16 -29.66
N ASN A 550 26.90 53.41 -30.24
CA ASN A 550 26.99 53.17 -31.68
C ASN A 550 25.86 52.29 -32.24
N VAL A 551 25.22 51.47 -31.40
CA VAL A 551 24.09 50.62 -31.81
C VAL A 551 22.73 51.29 -31.58
N PHE A 552 22.68 52.45 -30.93
CA PHE A 552 21.43 53.16 -30.64
C PHE A 552 20.70 53.55 -31.93
N LYS A 553 19.47 53.03 -32.11
CA LYS A 553 18.62 53.36 -33.27
C LYS A 553 17.71 54.57 -33.05
N SER A 554 17.31 54.85 -31.82
CA SER A 554 16.38 55.96 -31.48
C SER A 554 17.08 57.09 -30.74
N LEU A 555 16.58 58.32 -30.90
CA LEU A 555 17.00 59.45 -30.08
C LEU A 555 16.66 59.23 -28.60
N ARG A 556 15.66 58.38 -28.31
CA ARG A 556 15.22 58.06 -26.95
C ARG A 556 16.35 57.47 -26.09
N ASN A 557 17.24 56.65 -26.64
CA ASN A 557 18.39 56.11 -25.92
C ASN A 557 19.35 57.22 -25.50
N TYR A 558 19.56 58.23 -26.36
CA TYR A 558 20.36 59.41 -26.02
C TYR A 558 19.65 60.32 -25.01
N ILE A 559 18.33 60.48 -25.09
CA ILE A 559 17.55 61.23 -24.09
C ILE A 559 17.60 60.53 -22.72
N PHE A 560 17.52 59.21 -22.69
CA PHE A 560 17.70 58.43 -21.47
C PHE A 560 19.11 58.56 -20.90
N MET A 561 20.14 58.46 -21.76
CA MET A 561 21.54 58.73 -21.39
C MET A 561 21.72 60.15 -20.81
N PHE A 562 21.07 61.14 -21.44
CA PHE A 562 21.06 62.53 -20.96
C PHE A 562 20.44 62.63 -19.57
N ALA A 563 19.30 61.97 -19.34
CA ALA A 563 18.66 61.93 -18.04
C ALA A 563 19.54 61.27 -16.96
N LEU A 564 20.17 60.14 -17.27
CA LEU A 564 21.09 59.42 -16.36
C LEU A 564 22.26 60.31 -15.92
N ALA A 565 22.91 60.96 -16.88
CA ALA A 565 24.10 61.78 -16.66
C ALA A 565 23.90 62.92 -15.65
N ARG A 566 22.66 63.40 -15.49
CA ARG A 566 22.30 64.50 -14.58
C ARG A 566 22.27 64.10 -13.12
N ASN A 567 22.38 62.81 -12.79
CA ASN A 567 22.28 62.32 -11.42
C ASN A 567 23.60 62.33 -10.65
N TRP A 568 24.75 62.33 -11.34
CA TRP A 568 26.06 62.10 -10.71
C TRP A 568 27.12 63.06 -11.21
N LYS A 569 28.14 63.29 -10.37
CA LYS A 569 29.34 64.06 -10.73
C LYS A 569 30.55 63.13 -10.82
N ASP A 570 30.86 62.65 -12.02
CA ASP A 570 32.05 61.84 -12.30
C ASP A 570 32.40 61.88 -13.81
N ASN A 571 33.51 61.24 -14.18
CA ASN A 571 34.01 61.28 -15.56
C ASN A 571 33.06 60.59 -16.55
N LEU A 572 32.38 59.51 -16.15
CA LEU A 572 31.49 58.77 -17.02
C LEU A 572 30.18 59.52 -17.23
N SER A 573 29.59 60.09 -16.17
CA SER A 573 28.39 60.92 -16.25
C SER A 573 28.64 62.17 -17.10
N LEU A 574 29.81 62.79 -16.98
CA LEU A 574 30.20 63.91 -17.83
C LEU A 574 30.33 63.48 -19.31
N ALA A 575 30.96 62.34 -19.59
CA ALA A 575 31.09 61.82 -20.95
C ALA A 575 29.72 61.50 -21.58
N MET A 576 28.82 60.86 -20.81
CA MET A 576 27.43 60.61 -21.19
C MET A 576 26.69 61.93 -21.49
N LEU A 577 26.87 62.96 -20.65
CA LEU A 577 26.24 64.27 -20.84
C LEU A 577 26.73 64.94 -22.12
N LYS A 578 28.04 64.97 -22.36
CA LYS A 578 28.65 65.55 -23.59
C LYS A 578 28.10 64.86 -24.84
N LEU A 579 28.13 63.51 -24.88
CA LEU A 579 27.69 62.74 -26.03
C LEU A 579 26.19 62.90 -26.32
N SER A 580 25.36 62.71 -25.29
CA SER A 580 23.91 62.82 -25.43
C SER A 580 23.47 64.23 -25.79
N PHE A 581 24.07 65.27 -25.19
CA PHE A 581 23.80 66.67 -25.54
C PHE A 581 24.00 66.95 -27.03
N VAL A 582 25.13 66.53 -27.60
CA VAL A 582 25.42 66.77 -29.03
C VAL A 582 24.38 66.10 -29.92
N LYS A 583 24.00 64.87 -29.61
CA LYS A 583 23.01 64.12 -30.40
C LYS A 583 21.61 64.74 -30.32
N ILE A 584 21.17 65.10 -29.11
CA ILE A 584 19.86 65.74 -28.89
C ILE A 584 19.84 67.14 -29.52
N HIS A 585 20.89 67.94 -29.32
CA HIS A 585 21.00 69.30 -29.87
C HIS A 585 20.93 69.29 -31.41
N ASN A 586 21.67 68.38 -32.05
CA ASN A 586 21.63 68.22 -33.50
C ASN A 586 20.24 67.84 -34.01
N SER A 587 19.53 66.93 -33.34
CA SER A 587 18.15 66.58 -33.72
C SER A 587 17.17 67.73 -33.53
N LEU A 588 17.25 68.45 -32.41
CA LEU A 588 16.43 69.64 -32.16
C LEU A 588 16.70 70.75 -33.18
N SER A 589 17.96 70.95 -33.61
CA SER A 589 18.30 71.98 -34.60
C SER A 589 17.68 71.74 -35.97
N LYS A 590 17.34 70.48 -36.27
CA LYS A 590 16.70 70.04 -37.52
C LYS A 590 15.19 69.84 -37.38
N ASN A 591 14.60 70.15 -36.22
CA ASN A 591 13.22 69.80 -35.86
C ASN A 591 12.88 68.31 -36.10
N ASN A 592 13.86 67.43 -35.95
CA ASN A 592 13.69 65.99 -36.16
C ASN A 592 13.53 65.30 -34.81
N ILE A 593 12.34 65.42 -34.22
CA ILE A 593 11.98 64.78 -32.96
C ILE A 593 10.54 64.28 -33.02
N SER A 594 10.32 63.03 -32.61
CA SER A 594 8.97 62.49 -32.50
C SER A 594 8.27 62.97 -31.23
N GLU A 595 6.95 62.83 -31.18
CA GLU A 595 6.13 63.22 -30.01
C GLU A 595 6.56 62.46 -28.74
N ASN A 596 6.83 61.16 -28.84
CA ASN A 596 7.31 60.34 -27.72
C ASN A 596 8.69 60.76 -27.22
N GLU A 597 9.61 61.11 -28.13
CA GLU A 597 10.94 61.61 -27.77
C GLU A 597 10.85 63.00 -27.14
N TRP A 598 9.94 63.85 -27.64
CA TRP A 598 9.68 65.16 -27.06
C TRP A 598 9.13 65.05 -25.63
N ALA A 599 8.16 64.17 -25.41
CA ALA A 599 7.62 63.90 -24.08
C ALA A 599 8.71 63.44 -23.09
N ALA A 600 9.63 62.57 -23.55
CA ALA A 600 10.75 62.12 -22.74
C ALA A 600 11.81 63.21 -22.47
N LEU A 601 12.03 64.14 -23.41
CA LEU A 601 13.05 65.19 -23.30
C LEU A 601 12.57 66.43 -22.56
N SER A 602 11.31 66.83 -22.76
CA SER A 602 10.75 68.09 -22.25
C SER A 602 10.94 68.34 -20.75
N PRO A 603 10.92 67.34 -19.83
CA PRO A 603 11.15 67.56 -18.41
C PRO A 603 12.56 68.04 -18.06
N TYR A 604 13.51 67.90 -18.99
CA TYR A 604 14.92 68.26 -18.79
C TYR A 604 15.31 69.57 -19.48
N LEU A 605 14.36 70.24 -20.13
CA LEU A 605 14.57 71.52 -20.78
C LEU A 605 14.34 72.67 -19.79
N ALA A 606 15.21 73.68 -19.83
CA ALA A 606 15.05 74.86 -18.98
C ALA A 606 13.85 75.72 -19.42
N SER A 607 13.19 76.35 -18.45
CA SER A 607 12.18 77.38 -18.72
C SER A 607 12.85 78.67 -19.18
N LEU A 608 12.36 79.25 -20.27
CA LEU A 608 12.83 80.52 -20.80
C LEU A 608 11.71 81.56 -20.76
N PRO A 609 12.03 82.87 -20.74
CA PRO A 609 11.03 83.92 -20.88
C PRO A 609 10.17 83.71 -22.14
N PHE A 610 8.89 84.10 -22.09
CA PHE A 610 7.90 83.74 -23.12
C PHE A 610 8.36 84.07 -24.55
N TRP A 611 9.07 85.18 -24.76
CA TRP A 611 9.57 85.62 -26.07
C TRP A 611 10.74 84.78 -26.62
N GLN A 612 11.35 83.91 -25.81
CA GLN A 612 12.43 82.98 -26.19
C GLN A 612 12.03 81.51 -26.03
N ASN A 613 10.80 81.25 -25.60
CA ASN A 613 10.31 79.90 -25.30
C ASN A 613 10.14 79.03 -26.55
N TRP A 614 10.24 79.58 -27.75
CA TRP A 614 10.20 78.82 -29.01
C TRP A 614 11.55 78.13 -29.34
N ASP A 615 12.68 78.60 -28.80
CA ASP A 615 14.01 78.06 -29.12
C ASP A 615 14.36 76.86 -28.24
N ASN A 616 13.97 75.67 -28.70
CA ASN A 616 14.22 74.41 -27.98
C ASN A 616 15.72 74.08 -27.84
N CYS A 617 16.54 74.47 -28.81
CA CYS A 617 18.00 74.34 -28.71
C CYS A 617 18.56 75.18 -27.57
N LYS A 618 18.03 76.39 -27.37
CA LYS A 618 18.41 77.26 -26.25
C LYS A 618 17.96 76.70 -24.91
N LYS A 619 16.74 76.15 -24.82
CA LYS A 619 16.29 75.49 -23.59
C LYS A 619 17.21 74.35 -23.18
N LEU A 620 17.66 73.54 -24.15
CA LEU A 620 18.61 72.46 -23.90
C LEU A 620 19.97 73.00 -23.44
N ARG A 621 20.52 74.01 -24.11
CA ARG A 621 21.80 74.65 -23.73
C ARG A 621 21.74 75.21 -22.30
N VAL A 622 20.67 75.90 -21.96
CA VAL A 622 20.47 76.45 -20.61
C VAL A 622 20.32 75.33 -19.59
N GLY A 623 19.52 74.30 -19.87
CA GLY A 623 19.34 73.16 -18.98
C GLY A 623 20.62 72.37 -18.71
N VAL A 624 21.51 72.23 -19.70
CA VAL A 624 22.83 71.60 -19.50
C VAL A 624 23.71 72.44 -18.59
N VAL A 625 23.76 73.76 -18.79
CA VAL A 625 24.55 74.65 -17.94
C VAL A 625 24.03 74.63 -16.50
N GLU A 626 22.72 74.71 -16.31
CA GLU A 626 22.08 74.62 -14.99
C GLU A 626 22.38 73.27 -14.32
N THR A 627 22.33 72.17 -15.07
CA THR A 627 22.70 70.84 -14.56
C THR A 627 24.15 70.84 -14.08
N LEU A 628 25.09 71.31 -14.91
CA LEU A 628 26.51 71.32 -14.57
C LEU A 628 26.80 72.19 -13.33
N ILE A 629 26.14 73.35 -13.20
CA ILE A 629 26.21 74.21 -12.01
C ILE A 629 25.66 73.46 -10.80
N SER A 630 24.48 72.84 -10.91
CA SER A 630 23.81 72.14 -9.79
C SER A 630 24.61 70.94 -9.27
N LEU A 631 25.35 70.26 -10.15
CA LEU A 631 26.24 69.16 -9.79
C LEU A 631 27.62 69.65 -9.32
N GLY A 632 27.88 70.96 -9.32
CA GLY A 632 29.12 71.56 -8.84
C GLY A 632 30.34 71.35 -9.75
N TYR A 633 30.16 71.29 -11.07
CA TYR A 633 31.27 71.30 -12.03
C TYR A 633 31.93 72.69 -12.13
N SER A 634 33.19 72.75 -12.57
CA SER A 634 33.83 74.03 -12.91
C SER A 634 33.47 74.46 -14.32
N LYS A 635 33.63 75.75 -14.60
CA LYS A 635 33.42 76.35 -15.92
C LYS A 635 34.33 75.72 -17.00
N ASP A 636 35.49 75.19 -16.63
CA ASP A 636 36.51 74.69 -17.55
C ASP A 636 36.00 73.51 -18.40
N VAL A 637 35.08 72.73 -17.85
CA VAL A 637 34.39 71.62 -18.51
C VAL A 637 33.65 72.06 -19.78
N LEU A 638 33.29 73.35 -19.89
CA LEU A 638 32.61 73.89 -21.06
C LEU A 638 33.54 74.20 -22.24
N SER A 639 34.85 74.32 -22.02
CA SER A 639 35.82 74.68 -23.07
C SER A 639 35.89 73.64 -24.19
N ASP A 640 35.76 72.36 -23.83
CA ASP A 640 35.84 71.19 -24.70
C ASP A 640 34.55 70.33 -24.64
N PHE A 641 33.41 70.95 -24.31
CA PHE A 641 32.16 70.21 -24.08
C PHE A 641 31.64 69.52 -25.34
N THR A 642 31.78 70.20 -26.47
CA THR A 642 31.46 69.68 -27.81
C THR A 642 32.61 69.94 -28.77
N SER A 643 32.58 69.30 -29.95
CA SER A 643 33.52 69.59 -31.03
C SER A 643 33.31 70.98 -31.68
N SER A 644 32.18 71.65 -31.41
CA SER A 644 31.85 72.96 -31.97
C SER A 644 32.33 74.09 -31.04
N LYS A 645 33.38 74.80 -31.45
CA LYS A 645 33.88 75.99 -30.73
C LYS A 645 32.79 77.04 -30.50
N ASN A 646 31.89 77.21 -31.47
CA ASN A 646 30.77 78.15 -31.36
C ASN A 646 29.77 77.70 -30.28
N LEU A 647 29.38 76.43 -30.29
CA LEU A 647 28.44 75.89 -29.30
C LEU A 647 29.02 75.96 -27.88
N ASN A 648 30.31 75.64 -27.72
CA ASN A 648 31.01 75.79 -26.43
C ASN A 648 31.01 77.25 -25.96
N SER A 649 31.29 78.19 -26.87
CA SER A 649 31.24 79.63 -26.57
C SER A 649 29.84 80.09 -26.12
N MET A 650 28.77 79.53 -26.71
CA MET A 650 27.40 79.79 -26.27
C MET A 650 27.12 79.25 -24.87
N LEU A 651 27.58 78.04 -24.55
CA LEU A 651 27.42 77.45 -23.21
C LEU A 651 28.16 78.28 -22.16
N VAL A 652 29.39 78.72 -22.45
CA VAL A 652 30.18 79.60 -21.58
C VAL A 652 29.47 80.92 -21.29
N LYS A 653 28.90 81.57 -22.32
CA LYS A 653 28.11 82.80 -22.14
C LYS A 653 26.88 82.59 -21.25
N ILE A 654 26.22 81.44 -21.36
CA ILE A 654 25.07 81.10 -20.51
C ILE A 654 25.53 80.91 -19.06
N TRP A 655 26.66 80.22 -18.84
CA TRP A 655 27.26 80.02 -17.52
C TRP A 655 27.57 81.34 -16.82
N GLU A 656 28.25 82.26 -17.51
CA GLU A 656 28.59 83.58 -16.97
C GLU A 656 27.35 84.40 -16.60
N LYS A 657 26.25 84.23 -17.33
CA LYS A 657 25.00 84.93 -17.03
C LYS A 657 24.27 84.39 -15.80
N LYS A 658 24.47 83.10 -15.46
CA LYS A 658 23.80 82.42 -14.34
C LYS A 658 24.57 82.50 -13.02
N ASN A 659 25.89 82.73 -13.08
CA ASN A 659 26.76 82.93 -11.91
C ASN A 659 27.01 84.42 -11.56
N LYS A 660 26.23 85.34 -12.14
CA LYS A 660 26.08 86.72 -11.67
C LYS A 660 24.87 86.78 -10.75
#